data_AF-A0A841M7W4-F1
#
_entry.id   AF-A0A841M7W4-F1
#
_cell.length_a   1.000
_cell.length_b   1.000
_cell.length_c   1.000
_cell.angle_alpha   90.00
_cell.angle_beta   90.00
_cell.angle_gamma   90.00
#
_symmetry.space_group_name_H-M   'P 1'
#
loop_
_entity.id
_entity.type
_entity.pdbx_description
1 polymer ?
#
loop_
_entity_poly.entity_id
_entity_poly.type
_entity_poly.pdbx_seq_one_letter_code
_entity_poly.pdbx_strand_id
1 'polypeptide(L)'
;MSSDLKTHSVILPKIKHTLLAGVCLVSLGLEASFAQTVPTHINTVPSPVLSDLVNKGGVVTHTPSPVKGTNGKDAQSSSGATAGGNGGNGDSFVISGGGTHSVSGKNIFLGGSTGGAGGKGGSAGRLMKGDGAAGGNGGDGGNVSVNATGNLTVDNGSGIVAFSNGGQGGKGGDSSTLIDHIKSGAGGNGGNAGQVNITNEAQLATSGNQSFGIFAQAAGGHGGKAGDADSLVFSATAASGGDGGRGGTVVINNKNNITTAGAGSDAIHGLSLGGNGADAAEAKSLTSSATNGVAGNGGNAGTVTITSDKIISTQGAHANGLVGKSVGGKGGNGNNVTPGGSVDTATAGGGHGGNGGGVNITNKGSITIESGHAIYAESTGGAGGTSGSSVAVLSQTKSGNGGNGGHGGTVSVNNHSSISTQGNNSNAIDAKSLGGNGGEAGSASGIISLGSDGGVGGNAGNVDITNHSTLTTKGQNAAGIAALSQGGIGGAGGSVGTPDAREGFVSLGGRGGKGGDGADISVANQGSIVTHGKDSNTILAQTAGGAGGKAGDSNSKLIAAAGGAADGLINTQADWYGRTGAGGNSGNVSVINGDALNPEATVLGSYGHNAGLIVAKTTGGKGGAGGDASGILQFDVPVITGFEAAIGVSVAGDGGLGGNAGDIKVENHSVLVSLGDYSTGITAYSSGGRGGNGGHADGIATASGTNTLIPLTAAAGGLGGSGGDGGDVLVVNSGGIYTEGKQSSGISALSFGGSGGIAGHAQGGLSFAGSALSDLTNAPNGTGGRGGNIHVINGQQGHEDDNLIYTTGVGSIAISALSIGGDGSHAGVAFGALTLGGNGGNAGNAGTVSVENHATLITKGDYSHSILAQSIGGAGGLATRGNLNRWSGCRPTQATIFV
;
A
#
# COMPACT_ATOMS: atom_id res chain seq x y z
N MET A 1 13.93 72.69 27.38
CA MET A 1 14.69 72.55 26.12
C MET A 1 14.77 71.07 25.79
N SER A 2 14.41 70.67 24.55
CA SER A 2 14.73 69.41 23.82
C SER A 2 14.85 68.07 24.59
N SER A 3 14.24 66.94 24.19
CA SER A 3 13.16 66.66 23.21
C SER A 3 12.77 65.17 23.30
N ASP A 4 11.46 64.89 23.25
CA ASP A 4 10.77 63.64 22.91
C ASP A 4 11.04 62.30 23.66
N LEU A 5 10.06 61.94 24.49
CA LEU A 5 9.64 60.53 24.66
C LEU A 5 8.96 60.04 23.37
N LYS A 6 9.47 58.95 22.76
CA LYS A 6 8.71 58.02 21.90
C LYS A 6 9.58 56.81 21.52
N THR A 7 9.28 55.61 22.04
CA THR A 7 9.38 54.28 21.36
C THR A 7 9.16 53.11 22.34
N HIS A 8 7.91 52.87 22.74
CA HIS A 8 7.47 51.57 23.28
C HIS A 8 6.17 51.17 22.58
N SER A 9 6.26 50.40 21.48
CA SER A 9 5.22 49.51 20.89
C SER A 9 5.52 49.00 19.46
N VAL A 10 6.74 48.51 19.14
CA VAL A 10 7.00 47.85 17.83
C VAL A 10 8.02 46.68 17.91
N ILE A 11 7.79 45.69 18.79
CA ILE A 11 8.62 44.45 18.80
C ILE A 11 7.78 43.15 18.83
N LEU A 12 6.61 43.12 19.50
CA LEU A 12 5.78 41.90 19.57
C LEU A 12 5.23 41.34 18.24
N PRO A 13 4.90 42.13 17.18
CA PRO A 13 4.28 41.56 15.97
C PRO A 13 5.20 40.70 15.10
N LYS A 14 6.52 40.94 15.12
CA LYS A 14 7.48 40.20 14.29
C LYS A 14 7.84 38.82 14.86
N ILE A 15 7.85 38.68 16.19
CA ILE A 15 8.16 37.42 16.87
C ILE A 15 7.07 36.37 16.61
N LYS A 16 5.79 36.77 16.56
CA LYS A 16 4.68 35.84 16.22
C LYS A 16 4.75 35.31 14.78
N HIS A 17 5.13 36.13 13.80
CA HIS A 17 5.16 35.69 12.41
C HIS A 17 6.29 34.71 12.11
N THR A 18 7.48 34.88 12.69
CA THR A 18 8.59 33.94 12.44
C THR A 18 8.38 32.60 13.15
N LEU A 19 7.77 32.57 14.35
CA LEU A 19 7.42 31.31 15.01
C LEU A 19 6.30 30.56 14.28
N LEU A 20 5.21 31.23 13.88
CA LEU A 20 4.11 30.57 13.16
C LEU A 20 4.51 30.16 11.73
N ALA A 21 5.22 31.01 10.98
CA ALA A 21 5.66 30.66 9.62
C ALA A 21 6.72 29.54 9.63
N GLY A 22 7.56 29.46 10.68
CA GLY A 22 8.49 28.34 10.87
C GLY A 22 7.75 27.01 11.07
N VAL A 23 6.69 26.99 11.90
CA VAL A 23 5.85 25.80 12.11
C VAL A 23 5.01 25.47 10.85
N CYS A 24 4.51 26.48 10.15
CA CYS A 24 3.67 26.30 8.95
C CYS A 24 4.46 25.85 7.70
N LEU A 25 5.71 26.29 7.52
CA LEU A 25 6.57 25.75 6.46
C LEU A 25 7.05 24.32 6.76
N VAL A 26 7.20 23.93 8.03
CA VAL A 26 7.54 22.56 8.40
C VAL A 26 6.36 21.61 8.13
N SER A 27 5.11 22.02 8.39
CA SER A 27 3.93 21.19 8.08
C SER A 27 3.58 21.13 6.59
N LEU A 28 3.62 22.26 5.86
CA LEU A 28 3.32 22.27 4.41
C LEU A 28 4.49 21.80 3.53
N GLY A 29 5.74 22.01 3.96
CA GLY A 29 6.94 21.67 3.18
C GLY A 29 7.33 20.19 3.23
N LEU A 30 7.20 19.53 4.39
CA LEU A 30 7.49 18.09 4.51
C LEU A 30 6.38 17.21 3.95
N GLU A 31 5.10 17.62 3.99
CA GLU A 31 4.01 16.82 3.43
C GLU A 31 3.98 16.79 1.91
N ALA A 32 4.35 17.88 1.23
CA ALA A 32 4.38 17.94 -0.23
C ALA A 32 5.48 17.04 -0.85
N SER A 33 6.59 16.83 -0.13
CA SER A 33 7.70 15.98 -0.58
C SER A 33 7.54 14.50 -0.25
N PHE A 34 6.61 14.15 0.65
CA PHE A 34 6.28 12.78 1.06
C PHE A 34 4.79 12.46 0.84
N ALA A 35 4.27 12.81 -0.34
CA ALA A 35 3.19 12.02 -0.91
C ALA A 35 3.61 10.54 -0.91
N GLN A 36 2.70 9.62 -0.58
CA GLN A 36 2.98 8.18 -0.57
C GLN A 36 3.39 7.74 -2.00
N THR A 37 4.69 7.77 -2.29
CA THR A 37 5.32 7.03 -3.38
C THR A 37 5.35 5.56 -2.98
N VAL A 38 4.15 4.98 -2.89
CA VAL A 38 3.95 3.55 -2.91
C VAL A 38 4.74 3.00 -4.09
N PRO A 39 5.50 1.91 -3.92
CA PRO A 39 6.05 1.18 -5.05
C PRO A 39 4.89 0.71 -5.94
N THR A 40 4.61 1.47 -7.01
CA THR A 40 3.67 1.07 -8.07
C THR A 40 4.11 -0.26 -8.71
N HIS A 41 5.38 -0.59 -8.55
CA HIS A 41 5.93 -1.93 -8.71
C HIS A 41 5.74 -2.80 -7.45
N ILE A 42 4.50 -3.27 -7.21
CA ILE A 42 4.31 -4.55 -6.50
C ILE A 42 4.96 -5.60 -7.38
N ASN A 43 6.17 -6.01 -6.99
CA ASN A 43 7.16 -6.69 -7.81
C ASN A 43 6.54 -7.77 -8.72
N THR A 44 6.71 -7.59 -10.04
CA THR A 44 6.62 -8.72 -10.96
C THR A 44 7.72 -9.71 -10.61
N VAL A 45 7.37 -10.99 -10.45
CA VAL A 45 8.33 -12.10 -10.30
C VAL A 45 9.46 -11.93 -11.33
N PRO A 46 10.75 -12.01 -10.96
CA PRO A 46 11.88 -11.84 -11.88
C PRO A 46 11.99 -12.98 -12.91
N SER A 47 11.14 -12.97 -13.92
CA SER A 47 11.06 -14.03 -14.94
C SER A 47 12.25 -14.20 -15.90
N PRO A 48 13.27 -13.31 -16.03
CA PRO A 48 14.45 -13.65 -16.84
C PRO A 48 15.55 -14.42 -16.07
N VAL A 49 15.64 -14.26 -14.74
CA VAL A 49 16.81 -14.72 -13.97
C VAL A 49 16.86 -16.24 -13.86
N LEU A 50 15.79 -16.89 -13.36
CA LEU A 50 15.80 -18.34 -13.18
C LEU A 50 15.95 -19.10 -14.51
N SER A 51 15.35 -18.61 -15.60
CA SER A 51 15.49 -19.24 -16.92
C SER A 51 16.94 -19.20 -17.43
N ASP A 52 17.64 -18.08 -17.25
CA ASP A 52 19.05 -17.99 -17.65
C ASP A 52 19.94 -18.89 -16.77
N LEU A 53 19.71 -18.89 -15.46
CA LEU A 53 20.39 -19.80 -14.53
C LEU A 53 20.19 -21.27 -14.90
N VAL A 54 18.97 -21.71 -15.22
CA VAL A 54 18.71 -23.09 -15.65
C VAL A 54 19.39 -23.40 -16.99
N ASN A 55 19.39 -22.46 -17.94
CA ASN A 55 20.01 -22.64 -19.26
C ASN A 55 21.55 -22.78 -19.19
N LYS A 56 22.21 -22.15 -18.22
CA LYS A 56 23.65 -22.34 -17.94
C LYS A 56 23.97 -23.78 -17.47
N GLY A 57 22.97 -24.54 -17.02
CA GLY A 57 23.14 -25.93 -16.55
C GLY A 57 23.97 -26.04 -15.27
N GLY A 58 24.26 -27.28 -14.85
CA GLY A 58 25.10 -27.55 -13.67
C GLY A 58 26.24 -28.52 -13.96
N VAL A 59 27.26 -28.51 -13.10
CA VAL A 59 28.31 -29.55 -13.05
C VAL A 59 27.84 -30.74 -12.21
N VAL A 60 27.20 -30.44 -11.08
CA VAL A 60 26.54 -31.37 -10.17
C VAL A 60 25.04 -31.10 -10.27
N THR A 61 24.37 -31.86 -11.13
CA THR A 61 22.91 -31.81 -11.30
C THR A 61 22.25 -33.02 -10.68
N HIS A 62 21.00 -32.88 -10.25
CA HIS A 62 20.13 -34.04 -10.21
C HIS A 62 20.02 -34.63 -11.63
N THR A 63 19.99 -35.95 -11.75
CA THR A 63 19.84 -36.64 -13.05
C THR A 63 18.53 -37.44 -13.10
N PRO A 64 17.73 -37.32 -14.17
CA PRO A 64 17.89 -36.38 -15.28
C PRO A 64 17.73 -34.91 -14.83
N SER A 65 18.12 -33.99 -15.72
CA SER A 65 17.96 -32.52 -15.58
C SER A 65 16.60 -32.11 -15.00
N PRO A 66 16.51 -30.93 -14.33
CA PRO A 66 15.38 -30.50 -13.51
C PRO A 66 14.04 -31.18 -13.79
N VAL A 67 13.67 -32.12 -12.92
CA VAL A 67 12.61 -33.09 -13.24
C VAL A 67 11.28 -32.36 -13.27
N LYS A 68 10.72 -32.31 -14.47
CA LYS A 68 9.38 -31.79 -14.71
C LYS A 68 8.38 -32.93 -14.61
N GLY A 69 7.40 -32.80 -13.70
CA GLY A 69 6.27 -33.70 -13.63
C GLY A 69 5.52 -33.78 -14.97
N THR A 70 4.86 -34.90 -15.24
CA THR A 70 4.16 -35.11 -16.50
C THR A 70 3.08 -34.05 -16.71
N ASN A 71 3.06 -33.39 -17.87
CA ASN A 71 1.93 -32.52 -18.20
C ASN A 71 0.63 -33.35 -18.22
N GLY A 72 -0.44 -32.77 -17.71
CA GLY A 72 -1.79 -33.28 -17.90
C GLY A 72 -2.15 -33.35 -19.38
N LYS A 73 -2.98 -34.33 -19.74
CA LYS A 73 -3.45 -34.49 -21.12
C LYS A 73 -4.52 -33.44 -21.42
N ASP A 74 -4.37 -32.71 -22.53
CA ASP A 74 -5.45 -31.91 -23.11
C ASP A 74 -6.61 -32.84 -23.52
N ALA A 75 -7.83 -32.44 -23.19
CA ALA A 75 -9.04 -33.16 -23.57
C ALA A 75 -9.35 -32.99 -25.07
N GLN A 76 -9.96 -34.01 -25.68
CA GLN A 76 -10.39 -33.95 -27.09
C GLN A 76 -11.83 -33.45 -27.21
N SER A 77 -12.09 -32.57 -28.18
CA SER A 77 -13.44 -32.13 -28.51
C SER A 77 -14.21 -33.29 -29.15
N SER A 78 -15.25 -33.74 -28.45
CA SER A 78 -16.16 -34.82 -28.86
C SER A 78 -17.53 -34.59 -28.19
N SER A 79 -18.50 -35.49 -28.37
CA SER A 79 -19.91 -35.33 -27.94
C SER A 79 -20.14 -35.46 -26.42
N GLY A 80 -19.28 -34.82 -25.63
CA GLY A 80 -19.21 -34.81 -24.18
C GLY A 80 -17.84 -34.27 -23.78
N ALA A 81 -17.78 -33.03 -23.32
CA ALA A 81 -16.51 -32.43 -22.93
C ALA A 81 -15.91 -33.19 -21.74
N THR A 82 -14.62 -33.52 -21.82
CA THR A 82 -13.87 -34.18 -20.75
C THR A 82 -12.92 -33.20 -20.09
N ALA A 83 -12.71 -33.34 -18.77
CA ALA A 83 -11.79 -32.48 -18.05
C ALA A 83 -10.34 -32.68 -18.51
N GLY A 84 -9.55 -31.62 -18.49
CA GLY A 84 -8.12 -31.71 -18.69
C GLY A 84 -7.48 -32.55 -17.59
N GLY A 85 -6.50 -33.39 -17.95
CA GLY A 85 -5.76 -34.16 -16.95
C GLY A 85 -5.00 -33.25 -15.99
N ASN A 86 -4.85 -33.64 -14.73
CA ASN A 86 -3.96 -32.93 -13.81
C ASN A 86 -2.49 -33.13 -14.23
N GLY A 87 -1.65 -32.13 -13.97
CA GLY A 87 -0.21 -32.29 -14.02
C GLY A 87 0.27 -33.24 -12.93
N GLY A 88 1.24 -34.09 -13.24
CA GLY A 88 1.96 -34.89 -12.25
C GLY A 88 2.87 -34.01 -11.39
N ASN A 89 3.08 -34.39 -10.13
CA ASN A 89 3.99 -33.67 -9.24
C ASN A 89 5.44 -33.79 -9.73
N GLY A 90 6.27 -32.81 -9.39
CA GLY A 90 7.72 -32.88 -9.56
C GLY A 90 8.34 -33.74 -8.46
N ASP A 91 9.42 -34.45 -8.80
CA ASP A 91 10.11 -35.33 -7.85
C ASP A 91 10.81 -34.51 -6.74
N SER A 92 10.88 -35.10 -5.55
CA SER A 92 11.67 -34.57 -4.43
C SER A 92 13.03 -35.24 -4.38
N PHE A 93 14.10 -34.50 -4.14
CA PHE A 93 15.46 -35.05 -4.16
C PHE A 93 16.43 -34.30 -3.24
N VAL A 94 17.56 -34.96 -2.97
CA VAL A 94 18.71 -34.42 -2.24
C VAL A 94 19.92 -34.47 -3.15
N ILE A 95 20.56 -33.33 -3.41
CA ILE A 95 21.87 -33.26 -4.04
C ILE A 95 22.91 -33.12 -2.92
N SER A 96 23.84 -34.06 -2.84
CA SER A 96 25.04 -33.96 -2.00
C SER A 96 26.27 -34.06 -2.89
N GLY A 97 27.23 -33.14 -2.71
CA GLY A 97 28.45 -33.12 -3.51
C GLY A 97 29.60 -32.45 -2.79
N GLY A 98 30.82 -32.90 -3.08
CA GLY A 98 32.04 -32.42 -2.46
C GLY A 98 33.25 -32.53 -3.36
N GLY A 99 34.07 -31.49 -3.36
CA GLY A 99 35.30 -31.42 -4.14
C GLY A 99 35.72 -29.99 -4.45
N THR A 100 36.85 -29.83 -5.13
CA THR A 100 37.21 -28.55 -5.75
C THR A 100 36.67 -28.50 -7.17
N HIS A 101 35.75 -27.57 -7.43
CA HIS A 101 35.19 -27.34 -8.75
C HIS A 101 35.56 -25.93 -9.23
N SER A 102 36.03 -25.81 -10.47
CA SER A 102 36.30 -24.55 -11.14
C SER A 102 35.73 -24.62 -12.55
N VAL A 103 34.77 -23.76 -12.88
CA VAL A 103 34.07 -23.76 -14.18
C VAL A 103 33.76 -22.36 -14.67
N SER A 104 33.59 -22.21 -15.99
CA SER A 104 33.10 -20.98 -16.62
C SER A 104 31.86 -21.28 -17.48
N GLY A 105 30.88 -20.37 -17.49
CA GLY A 105 29.64 -20.44 -18.28
C GLY A 105 28.61 -21.46 -17.79
N LYS A 106 28.78 -22.05 -16.60
CA LYS A 106 27.88 -23.04 -15.99
C LYS A 106 27.72 -22.78 -14.51
N ASN A 107 26.61 -23.21 -13.92
CA ASN A 107 26.54 -23.31 -12.45
C ASN A 107 27.29 -24.55 -11.96
N ILE A 108 27.65 -24.62 -10.68
CA ILE A 108 28.15 -25.89 -10.11
C ILE A 108 26.98 -26.77 -9.68
N PHE A 109 26.23 -26.38 -8.65
CA PHE A 109 25.07 -27.15 -8.19
C PHE A 109 23.79 -26.64 -8.84
N LEU A 110 23.03 -27.52 -9.50
CA LEU A 110 21.70 -27.21 -10.03
C LEU A 110 20.68 -28.27 -9.61
N GLY A 111 19.82 -27.91 -8.67
CA GLY A 111 18.66 -28.71 -8.23
C GLY A 111 17.36 -28.04 -8.62
N GLY A 112 16.61 -28.61 -9.56
CA GLY A 112 15.28 -28.13 -9.93
C GLY A 112 14.21 -29.21 -9.84
N SER A 113 13.11 -28.90 -9.16
CA SER A 113 11.85 -29.66 -9.27
C SER A 113 10.78 -28.75 -9.87
N THR A 114 9.94 -29.27 -10.75
CA THR A 114 8.84 -28.50 -11.33
C THR A 114 7.62 -29.37 -11.57
N GLY A 115 6.46 -28.97 -11.05
CA GLY A 115 5.20 -29.65 -11.31
C GLY A 115 4.81 -29.62 -12.80
N GLY A 116 4.15 -30.68 -13.26
CA GLY A 116 3.56 -30.73 -14.59
C GLY A 116 2.47 -29.68 -14.76
N ALA A 117 2.33 -29.11 -15.96
CA ALA A 117 1.21 -28.22 -16.24
C ALA A 117 -0.09 -29.02 -16.33
N GLY A 118 -1.20 -28.45 -15.86
CA GLY A 118 -2.53 -29.02 -16.07
C GLY A 118 -2.93 -28.99 -17.55
N GLY A 119 -3.61 -30.04 -18.00
CA GLY A 119 -4.15 -30.14 -19.36
C GLY A 119 -5.35 -29.21 -19.56
N LYS A 120 -5.61 -28.82 -20.81
CA LYS A 120 -6.80 -28.03 -21.15
C LYS A 120 -8.07 -28.89 -21.10
N GLY A 121 -9.16 -28.30 -20.61
CA GLY A 121 -10.49 -28.89 -20.70
C GLY A 121 -11.06 -28.84 -22.11
N GLY A 122 -11.99 -29.75 -22.42
CA GLY A 122 -12.59 -29.85 -23.75
C GLY A 122 -13.65 -28.77 -23.98
N SER A 123 -13.63 -28.13 -25.16
CA SER A 123 -14.65 -27.15 -25.58
C SER A 123 -15.86 -27.83 -26.24
N ALA A 124 -17.05 -27.29 -25.99
CA ALA A 124 -18.33 -27.66 -26.61
C ALA A 124 -18.71 -26.67 -27.74
N GLY A 125 -19.19 -27.19 -28.88
CA GLY A 125 -19.31 -26.41 -30.12
C GLY A 125 -20.74 -26.08 -30.57
N ARG A 126 -20.88 -24.94 -31.27
CA ARG A 126 -22.08 -24.23 -31.79
C ARG A 126 -23.37 -24.98 -32.14
N LEU A 127 -23.36 -26.28 -32.37
CA LEU A 127 -24.52 -27.08 -32.80
C LEU A 127 -24.82 -28.29 -31.90
N MET A 128 -24.08 -28.47 -30.80
CA MET A 128 -24.23 -29.62 -29.89
C MET A 128 -24.69 -29.17 -28.50
N LYS A 129 -25.45 -30.03 -27.83
CA LYS A 129 -25.77 -29.89 -26.41
C LYS A 129 -24.52 -30.21 -25.57
N GLY A 130 -24.05 -29.30 -24.73
CA GLY A 130 -22.97 -29.61 -23.79
C GLY A 130 -22.28 -28.40 -23.17
N ASP A 131 -21.87 -28.58 -21.92
CA ASP A 131 -20.99 -27.68 -21.18
C ASP A 131 -19.52 -27.90 -21.54
N GLY A 132 -18.71 -26.87 -21.37
CA GLY A 132 -17.26 -26.91 -21.43
C GLY A 132 -16.69 -27.54 -20.17
N ALA A 133 -15.65 -28.36 -20.32
CA ALA A 133 -15.06 -29.06 -19.19
C ALA A 133 -13.90 -28.29 -18.54
N ALA A 134 -13.68 -28.50 -17.25
CA ALA A 134 -12.63 -27.82 -16.50
C ALA A 134 -11.21 -28.17 -17.01
N GLY A 135 -10.30 -27.21 -16.90
CA GLY A 135 -8.87 -27.46 -17.00
C GLY A 135 -8.36 -28.29 -15.82
N GLY A 136 -7.34 -29.10 -16.06
CA GLY A 136 -6.68 -29.85 -14.99
C GLY A 136 -5.84 -28.93 -14.10
N ASN A 137 -5.64 -29.32 -12.84
CA ASN A 137 -4.75 -28.59 -11.93
C ASN A 137 -3.28 -28.80 -12.34
N GLY A 138 -2.43 -27.82 -12.07
CA GLY A 138 -0.98 -28.00 -12.09
C GLY A 138 -0.53 -28.94 -10.98
N GLY A 139 0.48 -29.77 -11.25
CA GLY A 139 1.09 -30.62 -10.22
C GLY A 139 1.94 -29.81 -9.24
N ASP A 140 2.13 -30.30 -8.01
CA ASP A 140 3.01 -29.65 -7.05
C ASP A 140 4.49 -29.81 -7.44
N GLY A 141 5.33 -28.84 -7.08
CA GLY A 141 6.79 -28.96 -7.11
C GLY A 141 7.29 -29.80 -5.94
N GLY A 142 8.28 -30.66 -6.17
CA GLY A 142 8.88 -31.49 -5.13
C GLY A 142 9.83 -30.72 -4.21
N ASN A 143 10.15 -31.29 -3.06
CA ASN A 143 11.12 -30.73 -2.12
C ASN A 143 12.55 -30.88 -2.67
N VAL A 144 13.33 -29.80 -2.62
CA VAL A 144 14.72 -29.76 -3.09
C VAL A 144 15.65 -29.51 -1.93
N SER A 145 16.59 -30.43 -1.69
CA SER A 145 17.66 -30.25 -0.72
C SER A 145 19.03 -30.23 -1.39
N VAL A 146 19.91 -29.29 -1.03
CA VAL A 146 21.29 -29.22 -1.54
C VAL A 146 22.28 -29.11 -0.37
N ASN A 147 23.22 -30.05 -0.31
CA ASN A 147 24.32 -30.09 0.66
C ASN A 147 25.65 -29.99 -0.11
N ALA A 148 26.27 -28.80 -0.11
CA ALA A 148 27.50 -28.53 -0.85
C ALA A 148 28.71 -28.47 0.08
N THR A 149 29.83 -29.10 -0.32
CA THR A 149 31.10 -29.10 0.41
C THR A 149 32.28 -28.85 -0.54
N GLY A 150 33.45 -28.42 -0.02
CA GLY A 150 34.66 -28.19 -0.81
C GLY A 150 34.88 -26.74 -1.24
N ASN A 151 35.49 -26.51 -2.41
CA ASN A 151 35.88 -25.18 -2.91
C ASN A 151 35.34 -24.97 -4.32
N LEU A 152 34.49 -23.96 -4.52
CA LEU A 152 33.63 -23.81 -5.69
C LEU A 152 33.85 -22.44 -6.34
N THR A 153 34.62 -22.41 -7.43
CA THR A 153 34.90 -21.22 -8.22
C THR A 153 34.08 -21.24 -9.51
N VAL A 154 33.36 -20.17 -9.81
CA VAL A 154 32.50 -20.06 -10.99
C VAL A 154 32.73 -18.74 -11.69
N ASP A 155 32.94 -18.77 -13.00
CA ASP A 155 32.92 -17.58 -13.85
C ASP A 155 31.70 -17.61 -14.78
N ASN A 156 31.03 -16.47 -14.94
CA ASN A 156 29.82 -16.31 -15.75
C ASN A 156 28.71 -17.36 -15.45
N GLY A 157 28.50 -17.64 -14.16
CA GLY A 157 27.59 -18.67 -13.65
C GLY A 157 27.48 -18.63 -12.13
N SER A 158 26.55 -19.39 -11.54
CA SER A 158 26.28 -19.36 -10.09
C SER A 158 26.84 -20.58 -9.33
N GLY A 159 27.13 -20.41 -8.03
CA GLY A 159 27.64 -21.49 -7.18
C GLY A 159 26.61 -22.59 -6.94
N ILE A 160 25.52 -22.23 -6.27
CA ILE A 160 24.40 -23.13 -5.96
C ILE A 160 23.10 -22.51 -6.48
N VAL A 161 22.36 -23.25 -7.31
CA VAL A 161 21.02 -22.88 -7.77
C VAL A 161 20.05 -24.00 -7.38
N ALA A 162 19.07 -23.69 -6.53
CA ALA A 162 18.04 -24.63 -6.10
C ALA A 162 16.64 -24.04 -6.32
N PHE A 163 15.71 -24.79 -6.90
CA PHE A 163 14.34 -24.31 -7.07
C PHE A 163 13.27 -25.41 -7.03
N SER A 164 12.12 -25.07 -6.45
CA SER A 164 10.89 -25.85 -6.55
C SER A 164 9.79 -24.95 -7.11
N ASN A 165 9.21 -25.35 -8.24
CA ASN A 165 8.14 -24.60 -8.90
C ASN A 165 6.88 -25.46 -9.01
N GLY A 166 5.73 -24.88 -8.65
CA GLY A 166 4.44 -25.47 -8.94
C GLY A 166 4.12 -25.46 -10.43
N GLY A 167 3.35 -26.45 -10.89
CA GLY A 167 2.84 -26.53 -12.25
C GLY A 167 1.78 -25.47 -12.54
N GLN A 168 1.72 -24.98 -13.77
CA GLN A 168 0.68 -24.04 -14.20
C GLN A 168 -0.68 -24.74 -14.30
N GLY A 169 -1.76 -24.07 -13.91
CA GLY A 169 -3.13 -24.55 -14.08
C GLY A 169 -3.56 -24.63 -15.55
N GLY A 170 -4.32 -25.67 -15.90
CA GLY A 170 -4.85 -25.86 -17.24
C GLY A 170 -6.00 -24.90 -17.55
N LYS A 171 -6.17 -24.52 -18.82
CA LYS A 171 -7.32 -23.70 -19.23
C LYS A 171 -8.61 -24.51 -19.24
N GLY A 172 -9.72 -23.89 -18.83
CA GLY A 172 -11.06 -24.41 -19.06
C GLY A 172 -11.41 -24.48 -20.55
N GLY A 173 -12.33 -25.37 -20.91
CA GLY A 173 -12.87 -25.47 -22.26
C GLY A 173 -14.03 -24.49 -22.50
N ASP A 174 -14.11 -23.95 -23.71
CA ASP A 174 -15.14 -22.98 -24.11
C ASP A 174 -16.50 -23.65 -24.35
N SER A 175 -17.56 -22.86 -24.44
CA SER A 175 -18.91 -23.33 -24.79
C SER A 175 -19.60 -22.36 -25.74
N SER A 176 -20.20 -22.89 -26.80
CA SER A 176 -21.01 -22.10 -27.72
C SER A 176 -22.22 -22.87 -28.23
N THR A 177 -23.43 -22.28 -28.19
CA THR A 177 -24.64 -22.87 -28.80
C THR A 177 -25.62 -21.84 -29.36
N LEU A 178 -26.59 -22.32 -30.14
CA LEU A 178 -27.69 -21.49 -30.65
C LEU A 178 -28.97 -21.57 -29.78
N ILE A 179 -29.21 -22.71 -29.10
CA ILE A 179 -30.53 -23.06 -28.53
C ILE A 179 -30.49 -23.80 -27.18
N ASP A 180 -29.41 -23.68 -26.39
CA ASP A 180 -29.37 -24.29 -25.05
C ASP A 180 -28.70 -23.40 -23.98
N HIS A 181 -28.97 -23.73 -22.73
CA HIS A 181 -28.25 -23.19 -21.57
C HIS A 181 -26.85 -23.80 -21.55
N ILE A 182 -25.83 -22.99 -21.34
CA ILE A 182 -24.43 -23.46 -21.38
C ILE A 182 -23.62 -22.96 -20.20
N LYS A 183 -22.69 -23.80 -19.75
CA LYS A 183 -21.64 -23.45 -18.80
C LYS A 183 -20.26 -23.76 -19.38
N SER A 184 -19.33 -22.82 -19.31
CA SER A 184 -17.94 -23.08 -19.72
C SER A 184 -17.15 -23.85 -18.65
N GLY A 185 -15.97 -24.31 -19.05
CA GLY A 185 -15.03 -24.99 -18.16
C GLY A 185 -14.32 -24.03 -17.21
N ALA A 186 -14.22 -24.43 -15.93
CA ALA A 186 -13.39 -23.72 -14.96
C ALA A 186 -11.91 -23.81 -15.32
N GLY A 187 -11.13 -22.79 -14.91
CA GLY A 187 -9.69 -22.88 -14.92
C GLY A 187 -9.18 -23.84 -13.85
N GLY A 188 -8.14 -24.62 -14.16
CA GLY A 188 -7.46 -25.45 -13.17
C GLY A 188 -6.58 -24.61 -12.25
N ASN A 189 -6.42 -25.01 -11.00
CA ASN A 189 -5.57 -24.32 -10.04
C ASN A 189 -4.08 -24.52 -10.36
N GLY A 190 -3.24 -23.56 -9.98
CA GLY A 190 -1.79 -23.71 -9.98
C GLY A 190 -1.33 -24.67 -8.87
N GLY A 191 -0.32 -25.48 -9.16
CA GLY A 191 0.31 -26.36 -8.16
C GLY A 191 1.14 -25.57 -7.15
N ASN A 192 1.35 -26.12 -5.96
CA ASN A 192 2.17 -25.50 -4.92
C ASN A 192 3.66 -25.77 -5.18
N ALA A 193 4.55 -24.93 -4.65
CA ALA A 193 5.97 -25.26 -4.56
C ALA A 193 6.28 -26.08 -3.31
N GLY A 194 7.22 -27.01 -3.45
CA GLY A 194 7.85 -27.71 -2.34
C GLY A 194 8.87 -26.83 -1.61
N GLN A 195 9.41 -27.35 -0.51
CA GLN A 195 10.46 -26.67 0.25
C GLN A 195 11.80 -26.69 -0.49
N VAL A 196 12.60 -25.64 -0.32
CA VAL A 196 13.97 -25.56 -0.80
C VAL A 196 14.91 -25.37 0.38
N ASN A 197 15.74 -26.38 0.68
CA ASN A 197 16.65 -26.41 1.81
C ASN A 197 18.10 -26.48 1.30
N ILE A 198 18.94 -25.50 1.65
CA ILE A 198 20.35 -25.46 1.25
C ILE A 198 21.23 -25.44 2.50
N THR A 199 22.20 -26.35 2.58
CA THR A 199 23.32 -26.26 3.51
C THR A 199 24.61 -26.11 2.70
N ASN A 200 25.25 -24.95 2.82
CA ASN A 200 26.55 -24.69 2.19
C ASN A 200 27.67 -24.77 3.21
N GLU A 201 28.51 -25.80 3.10
CA GLU A 201 29.79 -25.94 3.80
C GLU A 201 30.97 -25.68 2.85
N ALA A 202 30.70 -25.34 1.58
CA ALA A 202 31.71 -25.07 0.57
C ALA A 202 32.10 -23.59 0.50
N GLN A 203 33.37 -23.28 0.27
CA GLN A 203 33.78 -21.92 -0.07
C GLN A 203 33.30 -21.59 -1.48
N LEU A 204 32.55 -20.49 -1.64
CA LEU A 204 32.04 -20.04 -2.94
C LEU A 204 32.81 -18.80 -3.43
N ALA A 205 33.18 -18.78 -4.70
CA ALA A 205 33.70 -17.61 -5.39
C ALA A 205 33.06 -17.51 -6.79
N THR A 206 32.24 -16.50 -7.05
CA THR A 206 31.60 -16.30 -8.36
C THR A 206 32.01 -14.99 -9.03
N SER A 207 32.14 -15.00 -10.35
CA SER A 207 32.38 -13.81 -11.18
C SER A 207 31.42 -13.73 -12.36
N GLY A 208 31.21 -12.53 -12.88
CA GLY A 208 30.26 -12.24 -13.96
C GLY A 208 28.97 -11.59 -13.47
N ASN A 209 28.19 -11.01 -14.38
CA ASN A 209 26.91 -10.37 -14.04
C ASN A 209 25.85 -11.44 -13.74
N GLN A 210 24.95 -11.17 -12.78
CA GLN A 210 23.90 -12.10 -12.33
C GLN A 210 24.44 -13.51 -11.98
N SER A 211 25.63 -13.56 -11.39
CA SER A 211 26.37 -14.77 -11.03
C SER A 211 26.33 -14.97 -9.50
N PHE A 212 25.25 -15.58 -9.02
CA PHE A 212 24.93 -15.68 -7.59
C PHE A 212 25.83 -16.68 -6.86
N GLY A 213 26.15 -16.40 -5.60
CA GLY A 213 26.75 -17.42 -4.73
C GLY A 213 25.76 -18.57 -4.50
N ILE A 214 24.62 -18.24 -3.87
CA ILE A 214 23.49 -19.14 -3.66
C ILE A 214 22.20 -18.46 -4.16
N PHE A 215 21.47 -19.13 -5.05
CA PHE A 215 20.11 -18.76 -5.46
C PHE A 215 19.12 -19.88 -5.08
N ALA A 216 18.07 -19.54 -4.34
CA ALA A 216 17.04 -20.46 -3.88
C ALA A 216 15.64 -19.91 -4.19
N GLN A 217 14.77 -20.67 -4.86
CA GLN A 217 13.40 -20.23 -5.18
C GLN A 217 12.34 -21.31 -4.92
N ALA A 218 11.28 -20.98 -4.18
CA ALA A 218 10.09 -21.81 -4.04
C ALA A 218 8.83 -21.05 -4.53
N ALA A 219 8.42 -21.29 -5.79
CA ALA A 219 7.36 -20.51 -6.44
C ALA A 219 6.12 -21.34 -6.83
N GLY A 220 4.94 -20.95 -6.34
CA GLY A 220 3.67 -21.56 -6.74
C GLY A 220 3.34 -21.29 -8.21
N GLY A 221 2.67 -22.26 -8.85
CA GLY A 221 2.17 -22.12 -10.22
C GLY A 221 0.99 -21.15 -10.30
N HIS A 222 0.77 -20.53 -11.45
CA HIS A 222 -0.37 -19.66 -11.68
C HIS A 222 -1.64 -20.48 -11.97
N GLY A 223 -2.80 -19.91 -11.64
CA GLY A 223 -4.08 -20.45 -12.06
C GLY A 223 -4.23 -20.46 -13.59
N GLY A 224 -4.99 -21.42 -14.10
CA GLY A 224 -5.45 -21.44 -15.48
C GLY A 224 -6.67 -20.55 -15.67
N LYS A 225 -6.81 -19.90 -16.83
CA LYS A 225 -8.04 -19.16 -17.17
C LYS A 225 -9.20 -20.13 -17.40
N ALA A 226 -10.41 -19.74 -17.05
CA ALA A 226 -11.61 -20.43 -17.51
C ALA A 226 -11.78 -20.29 -19.04
N GLY A 227 -12.64 -21.13 -19.63
CA GLY A 227 -13.09 -20.97 -21.01
C GLY A 227 -14.27 -20.00 -21.11
N ASP A 228 -14.53 -19.44 -22.29
CA ASP A 228 -15.63 -18.48 -22.50
C ASP A 228 -16.97 -19.19 -22.78
N ALA A 229 -18.10 -18.50 -22.57
CA ALA A 229 -19.45 -19.01 -22.84
C ALA A 229 -20.25 -18.07 -23.76
N ASP A 230 -20.73 -18.55 -24.91
CA ASP A 230 -21.46 -17.74 -25.91
C ASP A 230 -22.76 -18.43 -26.38
N SER A 231 -23.93 -17.88 -26.05
CA SER A 231 -25.24 -18.45 -26.45
C SER A 231 -26.19 -17.41 -27.02
N LEU A 232 -26.64 -17.58 -28.25
CA LEU A 232 -27.45 -16.55 -28.92
C LEU A 232 -28.84 -16.36 -28.25
N VAL A 233 -29.49 -17.43 -27.80
CA VAL A 233 -30.91 -17.41 -27.39
C VAL A 233 -31.14 -17.65 -25.89
N PHE A 234 -30.28 -18.44 -25.24
CA PHE A 234 -30.44 -18.88 -23.84
C PHE A 234 -29.23 -18.50 -22.99
N SER A 235 -29.31 -18.74 -21.68
CA SER A 235 -28.35 -18.18 -20.73
C SER A 235 -26.95 -18.79 -20.87
N ALA A 236 -25.93 -17.95 -20.75
CA ALA A 236 -24.53 -18.35 -20.75
C ALA A 236 -23.90 -18.12 -19.35
N THR A 237 -23.22 -19.13 -18.83
CA THR A 237 -22.48 -19.05 -17.57
C THR A 237 -21.00 -19.32 -17.80
N ALA A 238 -20.14 -18.32 -17.60
CA ALA A 238 -18.71 -18.54 -17.58
C ALA A 238 -18.29 -19.08 -16.20
N ALA A 239 -17.39 -20.07 -16.18
CA ALA A 239 -16.86 -20.61 -14.94
C ALA A 239 -15.68 -19.78 -14.39
N SER A 240 -15.29 -20.04 -13.14
CA SER A 240 -14.23 -19.29 -12.45
C SER A 240 -12.83 -19.59 -12.99
N GLY A 241 -11.97 -18.57 -12.98
CA GLY A 241 -10.52 -18.76 -13.13
C GLY A 241 -9.96 -19.59 -11.97
N GLY A 242 -8.85 -20.30 -12.22
CA GLY A 242 -8.17 -21.08 -11.20
C GLY A 242 -7.40 -20.20 -10.22
N ASP A 243 -7.29 -20.66 -8.97
CA ASP A 243 -6.44 -20.05 -7.96
C ASP A 243 -4.95 -20.29 -8.26
N GLY A 244 -4.09 -19.38 -7.81
CA GLY A 244 -2.64 -19.57 -7.81
C GLY A 244 -2.18 -20.49 -6.67
N GLY A 245 -1.21 -21.34 -6.96
CA GLY A 245 -0.61 -22.25 -5.99
C GLY A 245 0.27 -21.52 -4.98
N ARG A 246 0.52 -22.15 -3.83
CA ARG A 246 1.32 -21.55 -2.75
C ARG A 246 2.82 -21.63 -3.03
N GLY A 247 3.56 -20.61 -2.61
CA GLY A 247 5.01 -20.65 -2.51
C GLY A 247 5.47 -21.57 -1.37
N GLY A 248 6.61 -22.22 -1.55
CA GLY A 248 7.19 -23.13 -0.55
C GLY A 248 8.09 -22.42 0.45
N THR A 249 8.47 -23.10 1.52
CA THR A 249 9.46 -22.57 2.48
C THR A 249 10.88 -22.63 1.87
N VAL A 250 11.67 -21.58 2.07
CA VAL A 250 13.09 -21.54 1.69
C VAL A 250 13.94 -21.47 2.95
N VAL A 251 14.93 -22.35 3.09
CA VAL A 251 15.89 -22.35 4.21
C VAL A 251 17.31 -22.42 3.63
N ILE A 252 18.16 -21.46 3.98
CA ILE A 252 19.56 -21.41 3.54
C ILE A 252 20.47 -21.31 4.77
N ASN A 253 21.37 -22.27 4.94
CA ASN A 253 22.36 -22.33 6.02
C ASN A 253 23.76 -22.28 5.41
N ASN A 254 24.39 -21.11 5.43
CA ASN A 254 25.76 -20.90 4.96
C ASN A 254 26.77 -20.99 6.12
N LYS A 255 27.69 -21.96 6.04
CA LYS A 255 28.73 -22.25 7.05
C LYS A 255 30.15 -21.95 6.56
N ASN A 256 30.32 -21.37 5.36
CA ASN A 256 31.63 -21.07 4.77
C ASN A 256 31.62 -19.73 4.00
N ASN A 257 32.77 -19.25 3.54
CA ASN A 257 32.89 -17.94 2.93
C ASN A 257 32.25 -17.90 1.52
N ILE A 258 31.59 -16.79 1.19
CA ILE A 258 31.04 -16.51 -0.15
C ILE A 258 31.61 -15.18 -0.66
N THR A 259 32.23 -15.21 -1.83
CA THR A 259 32.63 -14.02 -2.58
C THR A 259 31.90 -13.97 -3.92
N THR A 260 31.34 -12.83 -4.30
CA THR A 260 30.75 -12.62 -5.63
C THR A 260 31.28 -11.34 -6.29
N ALA A 261 31.38 -11.33 -7.62
CA ALA A 261 31.89 -10.19 -8.38
C ALA A 261 31.14 -9.99 -9.72
N GLY A 262 30.35 -8.93 -9.82
CA GLY A 262 29.63 -8.53 -11.03
C GLY A 262 28.31 -7.82 -10.72
N ALA A 263 27.70 -7.19 -11.72
CA ALA A 263 26.46 -6.45 -11.52
C ALA A 263 25.28 -7.40 -11.22
N GLY A 264 24.53 -7.11 -10.16
CA GLY A 264 23.38 -7.92 -9.71
C GLY A 264 23.75 -9.33 -9.22
N SER A 265 25.00 -9.56 -8.81
CA SER A 265 25.52 -10.87 -8.40
C SER A 265 25.45 -11.04 -6.88
N ASP A 266 24.27 -11.31 -6.35
CA ASP A 266 24.08 -11.43 -4.89
C ASP A 266 24.79 -12.67 -4.31
N ALA A 267 25.30 -12.56 -3.08
CA ALA A 267 25.95 -13.69 -2.41
C ALA A 267 24.95 -14.78 -1.99
N ILE A 268 23.82 -14.40 -1.38
CA ILE A 268 22.71 -15.32 -1.07
C ILE A 268 21.39 -14.64 -1.44
N HIS A 269 20.60 -15.31 -2.28
CA HIS A 269 19.28 -14.85 -2.72
C HIS A 269 18.23 -15.95 -2.50
N GLY A 270 17.30 -15.73 -1.56
CA GLY A 270 16.22 -16.64 -1.19
C GLY A 270 14.84 -16.06 -1.48
N LEU A 271 14.05 -16.73 -2.33
CA LEU A 271 12.74 -16.29 -2.82
C LEU A 271 11.64 -17.30 -2.51
N SER A 272 10.59 -16.88 -1.81
CA SER A 272 9.31 -17.60 -1.80
C SER A 272 8.24 -16.77 -2.49
N LEU A 273 7.52 -17.39 -3.43
CA LEU A 273 6.60 -16.68 -4.32
C LEU A 273 5.26 -17.41 -4.41
N GLY A 274 4.18 -16.71 -4.11
CA GLY A 274 2.83 -17.18 -4.42
C GLY A 274 2.55 -17.10 -5.92
N GLY A 275 1.81 -18.07 -6.46
CA GLY A 275 1.33 -18.02 -7.82
C GLY A 275 0.20 -17.00 -7.97
N ASN A 276 0.16 -16.26 -9.09
CA ASN A 276 -0.99 -15.41 -9.41
C ASN A 276 -2.25 -16.25 -9.69
N GLY A 277 -3.41 -15.75 -9.27
CA GLY A 277 -4.72 -16.25 -9.70
C GLY A 277 -5.00 -15.88 -11.16
N ALA A 278 -5.92 -16.62 -11.78
CA ALA A 278 -6.30 -16.39 -13.17
C ALA A 278 -7.42 -15.37 -13.31
N ASP A 279 -7.41 -14.60 -14.39
CA ASP A 279 -8.56 -13.76 -14.77
C ASP A 279 -9.82 -14.62 -14.99
N ALA A 280 -10.97 -13.99 -14.79
CA ALA A 280 -12.28 -14.52 -15.15
C ALA A 280 -12.39 -14.86 -16.65
N ALA A 281 -13.41 -15.65 -17.00
CA ALA A 281 -13.87 -15.81 -18.38
C ALA A 281 -15.16 -15.01 -18.64
N GLU A 282 -15.40 -14.70 -19.91
CA GLU A 282 -16.55 -13.89 -20.36
C GLU A 282 -17.74 -14.77 -20.74
N ALA A 283 -18.94 -14.34 -20.34
CA ALA A 283 -20.21 -14.90 -20.80
C ALA A 283 -20.94 -13.90 -21.70
N LYS A 284 -21.50 -14.38 -22.80
CA LYS A 284 -22.28 -13.61 -23.77
C LYS A 284 -23.62 -14.29 -24.04
N SER A 285 -24.68 -13.49 -24.03
CA SER A 285 -25.97 -13.85 -24.61
C SER A 285 -26.55 -12.66 -25.38
N LEU A 286 -27.42 -12.90 -26.36
CA LEU A 286 -28.08 -11.81 -27.12
C LEU A 286 -29.53 -11.55 -26.66
N THR A 287 -30.19 -12.52 -26.02
CA THR A 287 -31.60 -12.38 -25.62
C THR A 287 -31.91 -12.84 -24.18
N SER A 288 -30.91 -13.16 -23.35
CA SER A 288 -31.12 -13.71 -22.00
C SER A 288 -29.94 -13.43 -21.05
N SER A 289 -29.96 -13.97 -19.83
CA SER A 289 -28.94 -13.68 -18.82
C SER A 289 -27.55 -14.26 -19.16
N ALA A 290 -26.53 -13.42 -19.00
CA ALA A 290 -25.13 -13.83 -19.03
C ALA A 290 -24.49 -13.62 -17.65
N THR A 291 -23.80 -14.64 -17.13
CA THR A 291 -23.11 -14.57 -15.84
C THR A 291 -21.62 -14.84 -16.03
N ASN A 292 -20.78 -13.84 -15.71
CA ASN A 292 -19.33 -13.96 -15.85
C ASN A 292 -18.74 -14.82 -14.73
N GLY A 293 -17.63 -15.50 -15.01
CA GLY A 293 -16.92 -16.28 -14.00
C GLY A 293 -16.24 -15.39 -12.97
N VAL A 294 -16.02 -15.86 -11.75
CA VAL A 294 -15.21 -15.12 -10.77
C VAL A 294 -13.71 -15.34 -11.06
N ALA A 295 -12.88 -14.33 -10.85
CA ALA A 295 -11.43 -14.47 -11.00
C ALA A 295 -10.80 -15.25 -9.84
N GLY A 296 -9.71 -15.97 -10.12
CA GLY A 296 -8.99 -16.77 -9.13
C GLY A 296 -8.15 -15.93 -8.18
N ASN A 297 -7.92 -16.43 -6.98
CA ASN A 297 -7.12 -15.78 -5.95
C ASN A 297 -5.62 -16.04 -6.16
N GLY A 298 -4.79 -15.12 -5.68
CA GLY A 298 -3.36 -15.33 -5.57
C GLY A 298 -3.01 -16.30 -4.45
N GLY A 299 -2.03 -17.17 -4.69
CA GLY A 299 -1.50 -18.09 -3.69
C GLY A 299 -0.65 -17.36 -2.65
N ASN A 300 -0.62 -17.86 -1.42
CA ASN A 300 0.26 -17.34 -0.37
C ASN A 300 1.72 -17.76 -0.62
N ALA A 301 2.69 -16.92 -0.27
CA ALA A 301 4.09 -17.33 -0.18
C ALA A 301 4.40 -18.05 1.15
N GLY A 302 5.51 -18.78 1.15
CA GLY A 302 6.08 -19.43 2.33
C GLY A 302 7.15 -18.58 3.01
N THR A 303 7.63 -19.07 4.16
CA THR A 303 8.69 -18.39 4.93
C THR A 303 10.04 -18.51 4.24
N VAL A 304 10.86 -17.47 4.31
CA VAL A 304 12.29 -17.49 3.93
C VAL A 304 13.15 -17.36 5.17
N THR A 305 14.08 -18.29 5.38
CA THR A 305 15.01 -18.29 6.51
C THR A 305 16.45 -18.38 6.00
N ILE A 306 17.32 -17.44 6.39
CA ILE A 306 18.72 -17.40 5.98
C ILE A 306 19.61 -17.29 7.21
N THR A 307 20.57 -18.20 7.37
CA THR A 307 21.63 -18.14 8.37
C THR A 307 22.99 -18.09 7.66
N SER A 308 23.85 -17.12 8.00
CA SER A 308 25.25 -17.10 7.55
C SER A 308 26.22 -17.02 8.73
N ASP A 309 27.08 -18.03 8.88
CA ASP A 309 28.05 -18.13 9.96
C ASP A 309 29.46 -17.61 9.60
N LYS A 310 29.68 -17.21 8.35
CA LYS A 310 31.01 -16.89 7.78
C LYS A 310 30.97 -15.71 6.80
N ILE A 311 32.14 -15.32 6.29
CA ILE A 311 32.37 -14.06 5.58
C ILE A 311 31.57 -14.01 4.27
N ILE A 312 30.96 -12.86 4.00
CA ILE A 312 30.35 -12.53 2.72
C ILE A 312 31.03 -11.28 2.14
N SER A 313 31.39 -11.33 0.86
CA SER A 313 31.99 -10.22 0.12
C SER A 313 31.36 -10.10 -1.26
N THR A 314 30.79 -8.94 -1.61
CA THR A 314 30.25 -8.69 -2.96
C THR A 314 30.86 -7.46 -3.60
N GLN A 315 31.15 -7.58 -4.89
CA GLN A 315 31.73 -6.54 -5.74
C GLN A 315 30.87 -6.36 -6.99
N GLY A 316 30.79 -5.15 -7.53
CA GLY A 316 29.90 -4.78 -8.62
C GLY A 316 28.60 -4.09 -8.18
N ALA A 317 27.91 -3.49 -9.15
CA ALA A 317 26.74 -2.64 -8.89
C ALA A 317 25.47 -3.44 -8.57
N HIS A 318 24.73 -3.01 -7.55
CA HIS A 318 23.50 -3.66 -7.07
C HIS A 318 23.68 -5.15 -6.67
N ALA A 319 24.88 -5.54 -6.21
CA ALA A 319 25.20 -6.88 -5.75
C ALA A 319 25.06 -6.97 -4.22
N ASN A 320 24.01 -7.63 -3.75
CA ASN A 320 23.60 -7.66 -2.34
C ASN A 320 24.23 -8.83 -1.57
N GLY A 321 24.35 -8.70 -0.25
CA GLY A 321 24.88 -9.77 0.61
C GLY A 321 23.85 -10.89 0.84
N LEU A 322 22.90 -10.63 1.74
CA LEU A 322 21.82 -11.55 2.09
C LEU A 322 20.49 -10.96 1.63
N VAL A 323 19.83 -11.61 0.66
CA VAL A 323 18.50 -11.24 0.17
C VAL A 323 17.49 -12.32 0.55
N GLY A 324 16.55 -12.00 1.43
CA GLY A 324 15.41 -12.86 1.78
C GLY A 324 14.10 -12.20 1.38
N LYS A 325 13.31 -12.84 0.52
CA LYS A 325 12.10 -12.22 -0.05
C LYS A 325 10.93 -13.19 -0.15
N SER A 326 9.80 -12.83 0.45
CA SER A 326 8.55 -13.60 0.41
C SER A 326 7.42 -12.74 -0.16
N VAL A 327 6.83 -13.13 -1.30
CA VAL A 327 5.84 -12.31 -2.01
C VAL A 327 4.60 -13.13 -2.38
N GLY A 328 3.44 -12.75 -1.83
CA GLY A 328 2.17 -13.35 -2.18
C GLY A 328 1.76 -13.10 -3.64
N GLY A 329 1.05 -14.05 -4.25
CA GLY A 329 0.59 -13.94 -5.64
C GLY A 329 -0.51 -12.89 -5.80
N LYS A 330 -0.62 -12.30 -6.99
CA LYS A 330 -1.71 -11.34 -7.29
C LYS A 330 -3.02 -12.09 -7.57
N GLY A 331 -4.15 -11.49 -7.19
CA GLY A 331 -5.46 -11.95 -7.64
C GLY A 331 -5.66 -11.71 -9.13
N GLY A 332 -6.48 -12.53 -9.78
CA GLY A 332 -6.88 -12.34 -11.18
C GLY A 332 -7.96 -11.28 -11.34
N ASN A 333 -8.13 -10.76 -12.55
CA ASN A 333 -9.09 -9.68 -12.82
C ASN A 333 -10.44 -10.22 -13.32
N GLY A 334 -11.52 -9.52 -12.98
CA GLY A 334 -12.86 -9.78 -13.51
C GLY A 334 -13.07 -9.20 -14.92
N ASN A 335 -13.98 -9.80 -15.69
CA ASN A 335 -14.32 -9.35 -17.05
C ASN A 335 -15.58 -8.48 -17.08
N ASN A 336 -15.60 -7.52 -18.00
CA ASN A 336 -16.79 -6.73 -18.34
C ASN A 336 -17.92 -7.61 -18.87
N VAL A 337 -19.16 -7.15 -18.72
CA VAL A 337 -20.33 -7.72 -19.38
C VAL A 337 -20.64 -6.92 -20.64
N THR A 338 -20.67 -7.60 -21.79
CA THR A 338 -21.15 -7.03 -23.06
C THR A 338 -22.66 -7.30 -23.18
N PRO A 339 -23.55 -6.29 -23.26
CA PRO A 339 -24.99 -6.52 -23.16
C PRO A 339 -25.59 -7.20 -24.39
N GLY A 340 -26.53 -8.13 -24.14
CA GLY A 340 -27.45 -8.65 -25.14
C GLY A 340 -28.67 -9.26 -24.48
N GLY A 341 -29.78 -8.51 -24.50
CA GLY A 341 -31.03 -8.91 -23.85
C GLY A 341 -31.22 -8.35 -22.45
N SER A 342 -32.44 -8.51 -21.94
CA SER A 342 -32.97 -7.78 -20.77
C SER A 342 -33.14 -8.66 -19.53
N VAL A 343 -32.05 -9.19 -18.96
CA VAL A 343 -32.07 -9.97 -17.71
C VAL A 343 -30.78 -9.72 -16.91
N ASP A 344 -30.88 -9.79 -15.57
CA ASP A 344 -29.78 -9.67 -14.61
C ASP A 344 -28.46 -10.29 -15.08
N THR A 345 -27.40 -9.48 -15.07
CA THR A 345 -26.02 -9.92 -15.35
C THR A 345 -25.15 -9.75 -14.11
N ALA A 346 -24.73 -10.88 -13.54
CA ALA A 346 -23.74 -10.89 -12.47
C ALA A 346 -22.33 -10.87 -13.08
N THR A 347 -21.61 -9.78 -12.89
CA THR A 347 -20.20 -9.61 -13.23
C THR A 347 -19.26 -10.35 -12.29
N ALA A 348 -18.09 -10.69 -12.84
CA ALA A 348 -16.93 -11.17 -12.13
C ALA A 348 -16.43 -10.18 -11.05
N GLY A 349 -16.35 -10.63 -9.79
CA GLY A 349 -15.48 -10.01 -8.79
C GLY A 349 -14.01 -10.26 -9.10
N GLY A 350 -13.14 -9.36 -8.63
CA GLY A 350 -11.69 -9.53 -8.68
C GLY A 350 -11.19 -10.52 -7.62
N GLY A 351 -10.18 -11.31 -7.95
CA GLY A 351 -9.62 -12.30 -7.03
C GLY A 351 -8.82 -11.65 -5.90
N HIS A 352 -8.75 -12.29 -4.74
CA HIS A 352 -7.94 -11.79 -3.62
C HIS A 352 -6.44 -11.96 -3.88
N GLY A 353 -5.63 -11.04 -3.36
CA GLY A 353 -4.17 -11.21 -3.30
C GLY A 353 -3.78 -12.22 -2.22
N GLY A 354 -2.75 -13.02 -2.50
CA GLY A 354 -2.19 -13.97 -1.53
C GLY A 354 -1.30 -13.27 -0.49
N ASN A 355 -1.14 -13.86 0.68
CA ASN A 355 -0.29 -13.31 1.75
C ASN A 355 1.21 -13.56 1.47
N GLY A 356 2.06 -12.63 1.89
CA GLY A 356 3.49 -12.86 2.08
C GLY A 356 3.75 -13.76 3.29
N GLY A 357 4.81 -14.57 3.23
CA GLY A 357 5.31 -15.36 4.36
C GLY A 357 6.36 -14.59 5.17
N GLY A 358 6.77 -15.13 6.32
CA GLY A 358 7.79 -14.48 7.15
C GLY A 358 9.17 -14.46 6.48
N VAL A 359 10.03 -13.51 6.86
CA VAL A 359 11.45 -13.48 6.45
C VAL A 359 12.32 -13.38 7.69
N ASN A 360 13.19 -14.37 7.91
CA ASN A 360 14.08 -14.44 9.07
C ASN A 360 15.54 -14.52 8.62
N ILE A 361 16.36 -13.52 8.94
CA ILE A 361 17.78 -13.50 8.57
C ILE A 361 18.64 -13.41 9.84
N THR A 362 19.57 -14.36 10.00
CA THR A 362 20.59 -14.35 11.07
C THR A 362 21.98 -14.30 10.46
N ASN A 363 22.74 -13.25 10.75
CA ASN A 363 24.12 -13.09 10.33
C ASN A 363 25.10 -13.19 11.51
N LYS A 364 26.11 -14.05 11.39
CA LYS A 364 27.21 -14.19 12.36
C LYS A 364 28.60 -14.02 11.74
N GLY A 365 28.69 -13.81 10.43
CA GLY A 365 29.94 -13.54 9.72
C GLY A 365 30.01 -12.09 9.20
N SER A 366 31.21 -11.57 8.98
CA SER A 366 31.36 -10.19 8.49
C SER A 366 30.87 -10.06 7.05
N ILE A 367 30.11 -9.00 6.73
CA ILE A 367 29.60 -8.72 5.37
C ILE A 367 30.28 -7.45 4.84
N THR A 368 30.85 -7.51 3.63
CA THR A 368 31.40 -6.35 2.92
C THR A 368 30.79 -6.22 1.53
N ILE A 369 30.22 -5.05 1.22
CA ILE A 369 29.52 -4.77 -0.04
C ILE A 369 30.12 -3.55 -0.72
N GLU A 370 30.45 -3.65 -2.00
CA GLU A 370 30.81 -2.49 -2.81
C GLU A 370 29.60 -1.62 -3.14
N SER A 371 28.54 -2.18 -3.75
CA SER A 371 27.32 -1.46 -4.11
C SER A 371 26.10 -2.40 -4.09
N GLY A 372 25.17 -2.15 -3.18
CA GLY A 372 24.05 -3.03 -2.86
C GLY A 372 23.77 -3.08 -1.36
N HIS A 373 22.67 -3.71 -0.96
CA HIS A 373 22.33 -3.90 0.45
C HIS A 373 23.13 -5.07 1.04
N ALA A 374 23.64 -4.94 2.27
CA ALA A 374 24.30 -6.06 2.94
C ALA A 374 23.28 -7.09 3.45
N ILE A 375 22.18 -6.63 4.04
CA ILE A 375 21.00 -7.45 4.32
C ILE A 375 19.77 -6.76 3.76
N TYR A 376 19.01 -7.47 2.92
CA TYR A 376 17.72 -7.06 2.37
C TYR A 376 16.67 -8.12 2.72
N ALA A 377 15.67 -7.74 3.50
CA ALA A 377 14.60 -8.61 3.95
C ALA A 377 13.23 -8.01 3.57
N GLU A 378 12.43 -8.68 2.74
CA GLU A 378 11.14 -8.17 2.27
C GLU A 378 10.04 -9.24 2.38
N SER A 379 8.97 -8.94 3.11
CA SER A 379 7.71 -9.67 3.03
C SER A 379 6.62 -8.79 2.44
N THR A 380 6.01 -9.22 1.33
CA THR A 380 5.04 -8.42 0.58
C THR A 380 3.77 -9.22 0.29
N GLY A 381 2.61 -8.68 0.67
CA GLY A 381 1.31 -9.19 0.26
C GLY A 381 1.02 -8.94 -1.23
N GLY A 382 0.35 -9.89 -1.87
CA GLY A 382 -0.07 -9.77 -3.26
C GLY A 382 -1.19 -8.75 -3.44
N ALA A 383 -1.24 -8.09 -4.61
CA ALA A 383 -2.35 -7.20 -4.94
C ALA A 383 -3.64 -8.00 -5.19
N GLY A 384 -4.78 -7.45 -4.79
CA GLY A 384 -6.09 -7.92 -5.24
C GLY A 384 -6.35 -7.52 -6.70
N GLY A 385 -7.14 -8.33 -7.41
CA GLY A 385 -7.51 -8.08 -8.80
C GLY A 385 -8.62 -7.04 -8.94
N THR A 386 -8.66 -6.35 -10.07
CA THR A 386 -9.79 -5.49 -10.42
C THR A 386 -11.00 -6.32 -10.84
N SER A 387 -12.18 -5.71 -10.91
CA SER A 387 -13.41 -6.36 -11.36
C SER A 387 -13.99 -5.71 -12.61
N GLY A 388 -14.89 -6.42 -13.28
CA GLY A 388 -15.47 -5.99 -14.54
C GLY A 388 -16.66 -5.04 -14.40
N SER A 389 -16.86 -4.21 -15.41
CA SER A 389 -18.01 -3.30 -15.51
C SER A 389 -19.24 -3.99 -16.12
N SER A 390 -20.43 -3.47 -15.80
CA SER A 390 -21.73 -3.98 -16.24
C SER A 390 -22.57 -2.89 -16.90
N VAL A 391 -23.40 -3.26 -17.88
CA VAL A 391 -24.40 -2.39 -18.49
C VAL A 391 -25.67 -3.22 -18.74
N ALA A 392 -26.84 -2.70 -18.37
CA ALA A 392 -28.14 -3.26 -18.72
C ALA A 392 -29.10 -2.14 -19.14
N VAL A 393 -29.99 -2.44 -20.09
CA VAL A 393 -30.90 -1.42 -20.66
C VAL A 393 -32.24 -1.37 -19.91
N LEU A 394 -32.72 -2.50 -19.36
CA LEU A 394 -34.10 -2.64 -18.85
C LEU A 394 -34.22 -3.28 -17.44
N SER A 395 -33.11 -3.44 -16.71
CA SER A 395 -33.09 -4.13 -15.41
C SER A 395 -32.28 -3.39 -14.34
N GLN A 396 -32.25 -3.94 -13.12
CA GLN A 396 -31.24 -3.56 -12.13
C GLN A 396 -29.86 -4.03 -12.63
N THR A 397 -28.80 -3.34 -12.26
CA THR A 397 -27.43 -3.72 -12.60
C THR A 397 -26.50 -3.50 -11.42
N LYS A 398 -25.68 -4.50 -11.08
CA LYS A 398 -24.57 -4.36 -10.15
C LYS A 398 -23.32 -5.02 -10.72
N SER A 399 -22.19 -4.33 -10.59
CA SER A 399 -20.87 -4.81 -10.98
C SER A 399 -20.24 -5.79 -9.97
N GLY A 400 -18.97 -6.15 -10.18
CA GLY A 400 -18.20 -6.99 -9.26
C GLY A 400 -17.51 -6.15 -8.19
N ASN A 401 -17.31 -6.69 -7.00
CA ASN A 401 -16.42 -6.08 -6.01
C ASN A 401 -14.96 -6.28 -6.43
N GLY A 402 -14.09 -5.31 -6.08
CA GLY A 402 -12.64 -5.46 -6.21
C GLY A 402 -12.08 -6.47 -5.20
N GLY A 403 -11.01 -7.18 -5.57
CA GLY A 403 -10.40 -8.17 -4.69
C GLY A 403 -9.60 -7.51 -3.56
N ASN A 404 -9.73 -7.99 -2.33
CA ASN A 404 -8.84 -7.56 -1.23
C ASN A 404 -7.36 -7.86 -1.52
N GLY A 405 -6.46 -7.00 -1.06
CA GLY A 405 -5.01 -7.26 -1.06
C GLY A 405 -4.61 -8.24 0.04
N GLY A 406 -3.54 -9.00 -0.21
CA GLY A 406 -2.97 -9.94 0.75
C GLY A 406 -2.13 -9.25 1.82
N HIS A 407 -1.94 -9.92 2.95
CA HIS A 407 -1.16 -9.40 4.07
C HIS A 407 0.35 -9.58 3.87
N GLY A 408 1.16 -8.64 4.39
CA GLY A 408 2.59 -8.85 4.61
C GLY A 408 2.85 -9.73 5.84
N GLY A 409 3.96 -10.46 5.83
CA GLY A 409 4.41 -11.29 6.95
C GLY A 409 5.45 -10.59 7.83
N THR A 410 5.71 -11.14 9.02
CA THR A 410 6.76 -10.64 9.93
C THR A 410 8.14 -10.74 9.29
N VAL A 411 8.96 -9.71 9.47
CA VAL A 411 10.37 -9.68 9.06
C VAL A 411 11.25 -9.56 10.29
N SER A 412 12.19 -10.50 10.46
CA SER A 412 13.17 -10.51 11.55
C SER A 412 14.60 -10.54 11.02
N VAL A 413 15.45 -9.63 11.51
CA VAL A 413 16.87 -9.58 11.19
C VAL A 413 17.70 -9.55 12.47
N ASN A 414 18.63 -10.49 12.63
CA ASN A 414 19.53 -10.55 13.77
C ASN A 414 21.00 -10.58 13.31
N ASN A 415 21.77 -9.54 13.64
CA ASN A 415 23.16 -9.39 13.22
C ASN A 415 24.14 -9.45 14.40
N HIS A 416 25.11 -10.36 14.32
CA HIS A 416 26.15 -10.62 15.33
C HIS A 416 27.57 -10.21 14.89
N SER A 417 27.73 -9.64 13.69
CA SER A 417 29.06 -9.38 13.11
C SER A 417 29.13 -8.10 12.30
N SER A 418 30.32 -7.65 11.94
CA SER A 418 30.50 -6.35 11.29
C SER A 418 29.96 -6.32 9.87
N ILE A 419 29.30 -5.22 9.51
CA ILE A 419 28.79 -4.96 8.16
C ILE A 419 29.39 -3.65 7.63
N SER A 420 29.87 -3.66 6.38
CA SER A 420 30.41 -2.50 5.69
C SER A 420 29.85 -2.37 4.28
N THR A 421 29.23 -1.24 3.95
CA THR A 421 28.73 -0.91 2.60
C THR A 421 29.34 0.40 2.08
N GLN A 422 29.56 0.50 0.77
CA GLN A 422 30.31 1.62 0.18
C GLN A 422 29.52 2.49 -0.80
N GLY A 423 28.69 1.88 -1.66
CA GLY A 423 27.96 2.57 -2.71
C GLY A 423 26.79 3.44 -2.22
N ASN A 424 26.27 4.28 -3.11
CA ASN A 424 25.01 4.98 -2.86
C ASN A 424 23.85 3.98 -2.76
N ASN A 425 22.77 4.34 -2.05
CA ASN A 425 21.59 3.51 -1.81
C ASN A 425 21.88 2.16 -1.14
N SER A 426 23.09 1.97 -0.60
CA SER A 426 23.60 0.67 -0.13
C SER A 426 23.43 0.55 1.39
N ASN A 427 22.20 0.37 1.86
CA ASN A 427 21.91 0.22 3.30
C ASN A 427 22.63 -1.01 3.89
N ALA A 428 23.08 -0.94 5.15
CA ALA A 428 23.65 -2.12 5.81
C ALA A 428 22.55 -3.14 6.18
N ILE A 429 21.43 -2.69 6.75
CA ILE A 429 20.22 -3.50 6.93
C ILE A 429 19.03 -2.75 6.34
N ASP A 430 18.28 -3.40 5.45
CA ASP A 430 17.00 -2.93 4.91
C ASP A 430 15.94 -4.02 5.10
N ALA A 431 14.94 -3.75 5.94
CA ALA A 431 13.90 -4.71 6.32
C ALA A 431 12.50 -4.10 6.12
N LYS A 432 11.65 -4.78 5.32
CA LYS A 432 10.35 -4.28 4.91
C LYS A 432 9.25 -5.32 5.04
N SER A 433 8.14 -4.96 5.69
CA SER A 433 6.88 -5.70 5.59
C SER A 433 5.82 -4.81 4.94
N LEU A 434 5.22 -5.29 3.85
CA LEU A 434 4.32 -4.53 3.00
C LEU A 434 3.00 -5.29 2.81
N GLY A 435 1.88 -4.61 3.06
CA GLY A 435 0.56 -5.08 2.67
C GLY A 435 0.31 -4.90 1.17
N GLY A 436 -0.42 -5.83 0.57
CA GLY A 436 -0.84 -5.72 -0.83
C GLY A 436 -1.98 -4.74 -1.02
N ASN A 437 -2.03 -4.04 -2.14
CA ASN A 437 -3.15 -3.13 -2.45
C ASN A 437 -4.43 -3.92 -2.76
N GLY A 438 -5.58 -3.36 -2.36
CA GLY A 438 -6.90 -3.81 -2.80
C GLY A 438 -7.17 -3.41 -4.26
N GLY A 439 -7.91 -4.25 -4.97
CA GLY A 439 -8.30 -4.03 -6.36
C GLY A 439 -9.54 -3.16 -6.50
N GLU A 440 -9.71 -2.56 -7.67
CA GLU A 440 -10.80 -1.64 -7.98
C GLU A 440 -12.11 -2.37 -8.34
N ALA A 441 -13.23 -1.76 -7.97
CA ALA A 441 -14.55 -2.20 -8.36
C ALA A 441 -14.94 -1.69 -9.76
N GLY A 442 -15.62 -2.52 -10.56
CA GLY A 442 -16.08 -2.16 -11.89
C GLY A 442 -17.30 -1.23 -11.86
N SER A 443 -17.57 -0.54 -12.97
CA SER A 443 -18.70 0.39 -13.07
C SER A 443 -20.04 -0.31 -13.41
N ALA A 444 -21.18 0.33 -13.17
CA ALA A 444 -22.50 -0.18 -13.58
C ALA A 444 -23.34 0.88 -14.33
N SER A 445 -24.23 0.47 -15.24
CA SER A 445 -25.16 1.40 -15.94
C SER A 445 -26.47 0.71 -16.29
N GLY A 446 -27.57 1.45 -16.17
CA GLY A 446 -28.94 0.97 -16.40
C GLY A 446 -29.99 1.66 -15.52
N ILE A 447 -31.26 1.29 -15.74
CA ILE A 447 -32.47 1.85 -15.10
C ILE A 447 -32.35 1.98 -13.57
N ILE A 448 -31.80 0.96 -12.89
CA ILE A 448 -31.39 1.01 -11.49
C ILE A 448 -29.95 0.51 -11.42
N SER A 449 -28.99 1.38 -11.11
CA SER A 449 -27.56 1.06 -11.11
C SER A 449 -26.97 1.10 -9.71
N LEU A 450 -26.31 0.01 -9.30
CA LEU A 450 -25.57 -0.10 -8.06
C LEU A 450 -24.09 -0.33 -8.36
N GLY A 451 -23.24 0.57 -7.88
CA GLY A 451 -21.80 0.42 -7.89
C GLY A 451 -21.36 -0.63 -6.87
N SER A 452 -20.13 -1.10 -7.04
CA SER A 452 -19.58 -2.19 -6.22
C SER A 452 -18.42 -1.73 -5.35
N ASP A 453 -18.15 -2.49 -4.30
CA ASP A 453 -17.18 -2.08 -3.29
C ASP A 453 -15.75 -2.41 -3.75
N GLY A 454 -14.85 -1.45 -3.63
CA GLY A 454 -13.42 -1.66 -3.82
C GLY A 454 -12.83 -2.59 -2.76
N GLY A 455 -11.78 -3.33 -3.14
CA GLY A 455 -11.12 -4.29 -2.25
C GLY A 455 -10.39 -3.60 -1.09
N VAL A 456 -10.40 -4.23 0.09
CA VAL A 456 -9.64 -3.75 1.25
C VAL A 456 -8.13 -3.96 1.01
N GLY A 457 -7.30 -2.99 1.39
CA GLY A 457 -5.84 -3.12 1.39
C GLY A 457 -5.37 -4.09 2.49
N GLY A 458 -4.38 -4.91 2.19
CA GLY A 458 -3.82 -5.85 3.15
C GLY A 458 -2.98 -5.16 4.22
N ASN A 459 -2.98 -5.69 5.44
CA ASN A 459 -2.12 -5.20 6.52
C ASN A 459 -0.66 -5.65 6.32
N ALA A 460 0.30 -4.89 6.86
CA ALA A 460 1.68 -5.35 7.01
C ALA A 460 1.86 -6.26 8.25
N GLY A 461 3.04 -6.87 8.37
CA GLY A 461 3.51 -7.56 9.56
C GLY A 461 4.61 -6.79 10.30
N ASN A 462 4.96 -7.26 11.50
CA ASN A 462 5.99 -6.63 12.34
C ASN A 462 7.36 -6.65 11.67
N VAL A 463 8.22 -5.68 12.02
CA VAL A 463 9.63 -5.65 11.63
C VAL A 463 10.52 -5.59 12.88
N ASP A 464 11.23 -6.68 13.16
CA ASP A 464 12.06 -6.86 14.34
C ASP A 464 13.55 -6.93 13.96
N ILE A 465 14.36 -5.97 14.40
CA ILE A 465 15.79 -5.89 14.07
C ILE A 465 16.63 -5.86 15.34
N THR A 466 17.57 -6.79 15.46
CA THR A 466 18.60 -6.77 16.51
C THR A 466 19.99 -6.69 15.88
N ASN A 467 20.81 -5.75 16.35
CA ASN A 467 22.20 -5.60 15.95
C ASN A 467 23.14 -5.61 17.17
N HIS A 468 24.11 -6.52 17.18
CA HIS A 468 25.09 -6.68 18.25
C HIS A 468 26.53 -6.25 17.86
N SER A 469 26.73 -5.65 16.68
CA SER A 469 28.08 -5.37 16.15
C SER A 469 28.15 -4.09 15.31
N THR A 470 29.33 -3.77 14.75
CA THR A 470 29.53 -2.52 14.02
C THR A 470 28.87 -2.54 12.64
N LEU A 471 28.06 -1.53 12.33
CA LEU A 471 27.56 -1.24 10.98
C LEU A 471 28.23 0.03 10.43
N THR A 472 28.72 -0.01 9.19
CA THR A 472 29.33 1.15 8.53
C THR A 472 28.79 1.31 7.12
N THR A 473 28.30 2.51 6.78
CA THR A 473 27.91 2.87 5.40
C THR A 473 28.64 4.12 4.94
N LYS A 474 29.03 4.17 3.66
CA LYS A 474 29.80 5.33 3.11
C LYS A 474 29.05 6.15 2.06
N GLY A 475 28.22 5.53 1.23
CA GLY A 475 27.54 6.23 0.14
C GLY A 475 26.37 7.09 0.58
N GLN A 476 25.82 7.86 -0.35
CA GLN A 476 24.64 8.71 -0.15
C GLN A 476 23.35 7.86 -0.07
N ASN A 477 22.37 8.33 0.70
CA ASN A 477 21.10 7.64 0.94
C ASN A 477 21.29 6.16 1.35
N ALA A 478 22.32 5.88 2.16
CA ALA A 478 22.72 4.54 2.59
C ALA A 478 22.61 4.42 4.12
N ALA A 479 21.44 4.06 4.62
CA ALA A 479 21.16 3.96 6.04
C ALA A 479 21.90 2.78 6.71
N GLY A 480 22.23 2.93 7.99
CA GLY A 480 22.74 1.81 8.79
C GLY A 480 21.66 0.73 8.96
N ILE A 481 20.52 1.13 9.53
CA ILE A 481 19.30 0.31 9.62
C ILE A 481 18.15 1.11 9.00
N ALA A 482 17.45 0.50 8.04
CA ALA A 482 16.17 0.96 7.52
C ALA A 482 15.11 -0.12 7.77
N ALA A 483 14.04 0.26 8.47
CA ALA A 483 12.91 -0.60 8.81
C ALA A 483 11.59 0.06 8.35
N LEU A 484 10.77 -0.67 7.59
CA LEU A 484 9.49 -0.19 7.07
C LEU A 484 8.38 -1.24 7.28
N SER A 485 7.28 -0.85 7.93
CA SER A 485 6.04 -1.64 7.99
C SER A 485 4.91 -0.81 7.40
N GLN A 486 4.35 -1.20 6.26
CA GLN A 486 3.38 -0.37 5.53
C GLN A 486 2.16 -1.16 5.05
N GLY A 487 0.98 -0.78 5.53
CA GLY A 487 -0.28 -1.32 5.03
C GLY A 487 -0.58 -0.91 3.58
N GLY A 488 -1.25 -1.79 2.83
CA GLY A 488 -1.61 -1.59 1.43
C GLY A 488 -2.76 -0.60 1.24
N ILE A 489 -2.84 0.05 0.09
CA ILE A 489 -3.92 0.98 -0.26
C ILE A 489 -5.23 0.20 -0.53
N GLY A 490 -6.37 0.73 -0.10
CA GLY A 490 -7.69 0.20 -0.45
C GLY A 490 -8.14 0.63 -1.86
N GLY A 491 -8.79 -0.29 -2.58
CA GLY A 491 -9.22 -0.08 -3.96
C GLY A 491 -10.41 0.88 -4.10
N ALA A 492 -10.56 1.49 -5.27
CA ALA A 492 -11.67 2.38 -5.57
C ALA A 492 -13.01 1.63 -5.70
N GLY A 493 -14.10 2.28 -5.29
CA GLY A 493 -15.48 1.83 -5.53
C GLY A 493 -15.92 2.09 -6.98
N GLY A 494 -16.83 1.28 -7.48
CA GLY A 494 -17.29 1.33 -8.86
C GLY A 494 -18.29 2.47 -9.10
N SER A 495 -18.02 3.33 -10.09
CA SER A 495 -18.93 4.42 -10.47
C SER A 495 -20.15 3.89 -11.24
N VAL A 496 -21.23 4.68 -11.28
CA VAL A 496 -22.45 4.35 -12.02
C VAL A 496 -22.89 5.46 -12.97
N GLY A 497 -23.43 5.05 -14.12
CA GLY A 497 -23.86 5.92 -15.21
C GLY A 497 -22.70 6.58 -15.99
N THR A 498 -22.90 6.78 -17.30
CA THR A 498 -22.00 7.58 -18.15
C THR A 498 -22.74 8.83 -18.67
N PRO A 499 -22.04 9.93 -18.99
CA PRO A 499 -22.68 11.16 -19.51
C PRO A 499 -23.51 10.95 -20.79
N ASP A 500 -23.14 9.93 -21.59
CA ASP A 500 -23.77 9.59 -22.86
C ASP A 500 -24.84 8.49 -22.74
N ALA A 501 -24.95 7.83 -21.58
CA ALA A 501 -25.98 6.82 -21.34
C ALA A 501 -27.36 7.49 -21.25
N ARG A 502 -28.29 7.02 -22.08
CA ARG A 502 -29.72 7.18 -21.81
C ARG A 502 -30.11 6.20 -20.70
N GLU A 503 -30.94 6.68 -19.79
CA GLU A 503 -31.70 5.91 -18.78
C GLU A 503 -30.95 5.49 -17.50
N GLY A 504 -31.45 6.04 -16.38
CA GLY A 504 -31.10 5.66 -15.01
C GLY A 504 -31.97 6.47 -14.05
N PHE A 505 -32.94 5.83 -13.39
CA PHE A 505 -33.86 6.47 -12.42
C PHE A 505 -33.26 6.50 -11.02
N VAL A 506 -32.49 5.47 -10.65
CA VAL A 506 -31.77 5.38 -9.37
C VAL A 506 -30.35 4.94 -9.65
N SER A 507 -29.37 5.68 -9.13
CA SER A 507 -27.95 5.37 -9.29
C SER A 507 -27.22 5.59 -7.96
N LEU A 508 -26.56 4.56 -7.44
CA LEU A 508 -25.74 4.63 -6.23
C LEU A 508 -24.32 4.13 -6.54
N GLY A 509 -23.31 4.96 -6.33
CA GLY A 509 -21.90 4.60 -6.48
C GLY A 509 -21.41 3.63 -5.40
N GLY A 510 -20.40 2.83 -5.74
CA GLY A 510 -19.83 1.81 -4.87
C GLY A 510 -18.89 2.37 -3.79
N ARG A 511 -18.66 1.63 -2.71
CA ARG A 511 -17.80 2.09 -1.61
C ARG A 511 -16.32 1.91 -1.93
N GLY A 512 -15.48 2.81 -1.42
CA GLY A 512 -14.03 2.61 -1.43
C GLY A 512 -13.60 1.58 -0.38
N GLY A 513 -12.60 0.76 -0.70
CA GLY A 513 -12.02 -0.20 0.24
C GLY A 513 -11.20 0.48 1.33
N LYS A 514 -11.23 -0.03 2.57
CA LYS A 514 -10.35 0.46 3.66
C LYS A 514 -8.88 0.25 3.28
N GLY A 515 -8.01 1.19 3.66
CA GLY A 515 -6.57 0.96 3.68
C GLY A 515 -6.19 -0.09 4.73
N GLY A 516 -5.17 -0.89 4.42
CA GLY A 516 -4.60 -1.86 5.35
C GLY A 516 -3.79 -1.19 6.45
N ASP A 517 -3.73 -1.82 7.61
CA ASP A 517 -2.98 -1.31 8.76
C ASP A 517 -1.47 -1.60 8.63
N GLY A 518 -0.63 -0.67 9.03
CA GLY A 518 0.79 -0.92 9.33
C GLY A 518 0.92 -1.68 10.65
N ALA A 519 2.08 -2.28 10.90
CA ALA A 519 2.35 -3.04 12.12
C ALA A 519 3.58 -2.53 12.87
N ASP A 520 3.88 -3.12 14.02
CA ASP A 520 4.90 -2.64 14.94
C ASP A 520 6.32 -2.80 14.38
N ILE A 521 7.22 -1.89 14.76
CA ILE A 521 8.65 -1.98 14.49
C ILE A 521 9.44 -1.95 15.80
N SER A 522 10.32 -2.92 15.96
CA SER A 522 11.26 -3.00 17.09
C SER A 522 12.70 -2.99 16.56
N VAL A 523 13.51 -2.04 16.99
CA VAL A 523 14.95 -1.98 16.68
C VAL A 523 15.73 -1.96 17.99
N ALA A 524 16.53 -3.00 18.22
CA ALA A 524 17.46 -3.10 19.34
C ALA A 524 18.91 -3.06 18.83
N ASN A 525 19.65 -2.02 19.17
CA ASN A 525 21.03 -1.83 18.76
C ASN A 525 21.98 -1.85 19.96
N GLN A 526 23.00 -2.71 19.92
CA GLN A 526 24.01 -2.91 20.96
C GLN A 526 25.45 -2.75 20.42
N GLY A 527 25.61 -2.23 19.20
CA GLY A 527 26.90 -2.00 18.56
C GLY A 527 26.91 -0.71 17.72
N SER A 528 28.08 -0.15 17.47
CA SER A 528 28.18 1.17 16.82
C SER A 528 27.68 1.18 15.37
N ILE A 529 27.02 2.27 14.96
CA ILE A 529 26.58 2.49 13.58
C ILE A 529 27.17 3.81 13.08
N VAL A 530 27.87 3.79 11.95
CA VAL A 530 28.50 4.98 11.37
C VAL A 530 28.11 5.17 9.92
N THR A 531 27.46 6.28 9.60
CA THR A 531 27.08 6.68 8.24
C THR A 531 27.85 7.92 7.79
N HIS A 532 28.30 7.94 6.53
CA HIS A 532 29.12 9.06 6.01
C HIS A 532 28.44 9.90 4.94
N GLY A 533 27.55 9.31 4.13
CA GLY A 533 26.92 10.01 3.02
C GLY A 533 25.80 10.96 3.43
N LYS A 534 25.50 11.91 2.55
CA LYS A 534 24.30 12.75 2.65
C LYS A 534 23.03 11.88 2.70
N ASP A 535 22.01 12.34 3.42
CA ASP A 535 20.68 11.69 3.51
C ASP A 535 20.73 10.24 4.06
N SER A 536 21.79 9.89 4.82
CA SER A 536 22.07 8.52 5.29
C SER A 536 21.86 8.39 6.80
N ASN A 537 20.61 8.13 7.22
CA ASN A 537 20.28 7.98 8.65
C ASN A 537 20.97 6.77 9.29
N THR A 538 21.36 6.83 10.57
CA THR A 538 21.96 5.65 11.22
C THR A 538 20.91 4.58 11.51
N ILE A 539 19.76 4.97 12.06
CA ILE A 539 18.57 4.15 12.26
C ILE A 539 17.36 4.93 11.74
N LEU A 540 16.64 4.35 10.78
CA LEU A 540 15.35 4.81 10.29
C LEU A 540 14.31 3.71 10.50
N ALA A 541 13.35 3.95 11.38
CA ALA A 541 12.24 3.04 11.66
C ALA A 541 10.91 3.75 11.37
N GLN A 542 10.16 3.25 10.39
CA GLN A 542 8.92 3.87 9.92
C GLN A 542 7.78 2.86 9.78
N THR A 543 6.65 3.10 10.46
CA THR A 543 5.41 2.35 10.22
C THR A 543 4.30 3.27 9.72
N ALA A 544 3.54 2.80 8.74
CA ALA A 544 2.53 3.59 8.05
C ALA A 544 1.26 2.78 7.74
N GLY A 545 0.11 3.40 7.95
CA GLY A 545 -1.16 2.89 7.44
C GLY A 545 -1.32 3.14 5.93
N GLY A 546 -2.01 2.22 5.26
CA GLY A 546 -2.42 2.38 3.86
C GLY A 546 -3.51 3.43 3.69
N ALA A 547 -3.57 4.10 2.55
CA ALA A 547 -4.67 5.02 2.24
C ALA A 547 -5.98 4.27 1.95
N GLY A 548 -7.11 4.87 2.29
CA GLY A 548 -8.43 4.37 1.90
C GLY A 548 -8.78 4.71 0.44
N GLY A 549 -9.55 3.84 -0.21
CA GLY A 549 -9.99 4.01 -1.59
C GLY A 549 -11.08 5.08 -1.76
N LYS A 550 -11.11 5.71 -2.95
CA LYS A 550 -12.20 6.61 -3.37
C LYS A 550 -13.51 5.80 -3.47
N ALA A 551 -14.65 6.40 -3.12
CA ALA A 551 -15.96 5.85 -3.50
C ALA A 551 -16.27 6.15 -4.98
N GLY A 552 -17.11 5.33 -5.60
CA GLY A 552 -17.55 5.48 -6.97
C GLY A 552 -18.56 6.61 -7.13
N ASP A 553 -18.56 7.24 -8.30
CA ASP A 553 -19.45 8.36 -8.63
C ASP A 553 -20.86 7.88 -9.02
N SER A 554 -21.86 8.73 -8.85
CA SER A 554 -23.29 8.39 -9.00
C SER A 554 -23.98 9.28 -10.03
N ASN A 555 -24.02 8.86 -11.30
CA ASN A 555 -24.60 9.65 -12.39
C ASN A 555 -25.99 9.11 -12.81
N SER A 556 -26.97 10.02 -12.89
CA SER A 556 -28.35 9.75 -13.30
C SER A 556 -28.86 10.81 -14.28
N LYS A 557 -29.63 10.38 -15.28
CA LYS A 557 -30.22 11.29 -16.27
C LYS A 557 -31.62 10.80 -16.69
N LEU A 558 -32.63 11.63 -16.42
CA LEU A 558 -33.99 11.45 -16.88
C LEU A 558 -34.27 12.38 -18.06
N ILE A 559 -34.67 11.81 -19.20
CA ILE A 559 -35.14 12.56 -20.37
C ILE A 559 -36.60 12.17 -20.60
N ALA A 560 -37.53 13.10 -20.37
CA ALA A 560 -38.93 12.86 -20.63
C ALA A 560 -39.24 13.11 -22.12
N ALA A 561 -39.40 12.02 -22.88
CA ALA A 561 -39.96 12.04 -24.23
C ALA A 561 -41.46 11.72 -24.18
N ALA A 562 -42.30 12.57 -24.79
CA ALA A 562 -43.76 12.51 -24.63
C ALA A 562 -44.40 11.20 -25.12
N GLY A 563 -45.47 10.77 -24.44
CA GLY A 563 -46.33 9.69 -24.93
C GLY A 563 -47.39 9.15 -23.98
N GLY A 564 -47.28 9.35 -22.67
CA GLY A 564 -48.26 8.87 -21.70
C GLY A 564 -48.35 9.76 -20.47
N ALA A 565 -49.55 9.89 -19.89
CA ALA A 565 -49.77 10.63 -18.66
C ALA A 565 -49.10 9.91 -17.49
N ALA A 566 -48.03 10.49 -16.95
CA ALA A 566 -47.28 9.94 -15.82
C ALA A 566 -47.76 10.57 -14.50
N ASP A 567 -49.04 10.39 -14.18
CA ASP A 567 -49.61 10.85 -12.92
C ASP A 567 -48.99 10.08 -11.74
N GLY A 568 -48.34 10.79 -10.81
CA GLY A 568 -47.86 10.23 -9.54
C GLY A 568 -46.41 9.74 -9.46
N LEU A 569 -45.49 10.08 -10.37
CA LEU A 569 -44.06 9.74 -10.22
C LEU A 569 -43.34 10.62 -9.17
N ILE A 570 -43.50 10.27 -7.89
CA ILE A 570 -42.63 10.77 -6.82
C ILE A 570 -41.27 10.08 -6.94
N ASN A 571 -40.30 10.77 -7.55
CA ASN A 571 -38.91 10.31 -7.61
C ASN A 571 -38.23 10.49 -6.24
N THR A 572 -38.38 9.49 -5.36
CA THR A 572 -37.58 9.37 -4.13
C THR A 572 -36.18 8.86 -4.48
N GLN A 573 -35.37 9.74 -5.06
CA GLN A 573 -33.93 9.54 -5.10
C GLN A 573 -33.45 9.69 -3.64
N ALA A 574 -33.01 8.59 -3.04
CA ALA A 574 -32.83 8.45 -1.60
C ALA A 574 -31.50 7.77 -1.26
N ASP A 575 -30.80 8.37 -0.32
CA ASP A 575 -29.36 8.21 -0.16
C ASP A 575 -29.03 7.31 1.02
N TRP A 576 -28.01 6.46 0.89
CA TRP A 576 -27.30 5.96 2.07
C TRP A 576 -25.87 5.52 1.82
N TYR A 577 -24.95 6.13 2.57
CA TYR A 577 -23.67 5.56 3.00
C TYR A 577 -22.84 4.82 1.93
N GLY A 578 -22.62 5.50 0.80
CA GLY A 578 -21.41 5.32 -0.02
C GLY A 578 -20.15 5.73 0.76
N ARG A 579 -19.91 5.10 1.91
CA ARG A 579 -18.72 5.33 2.74
C ARG A 579 -17.49 4.96 1.93
N THR A 580 -16.58 5.90 1.87
CA THR A 580 -15.24 5.73 1.32
C THR A 580 -14.38 4.82 2.19
N GLY A 581 -13.22 4.44 1.67
CA GLY A 581 -12.23 3.75 2.48
C GLY A 581 -11.75 4.65 3.61
N ALA A 582 -11.82 4.17 4.86
CA ALA A 582 -11.00 4.77 5.91
C ALA A 582 -9.51 4.45 5.65
N GLY A 583 -8.61 5.30 6.12
CA GLY A 583 -7.20 4.98 6.19
C GLY A 583 -6.94 3.82 7.15
N GLY A 584 -5.87 3.07 6.91
CA GLY A 584 -5.32 2.13 7.90
C GLY A 584 -4.61 2.88 9.02
N ASN A 585 -4.55 2.29 10.20
CA ASN A 585 -3.70 2.77 11.29
C ASN A 585 -2.23 2.40 11.00
N SER A 586 -1.27 3.07 11.63
CA SER A 586 0.09 2.51 11.73
C SER A 586 0.23 1.62 12.97
N GLY A 587 1.30 0.83 13.03
CA GLY A 587 1.75 0.26 14.29
C GLY A 587 2.52 1.28 15.13
N ASN A 588 3.16 0.79 16.18
CA ASN A 588 4.07 1.51 17.06
C ASN A 588 5.53 1.40 16.59
N VAL A 589 6.40 2.29 17.05
CA VAL A 589 7.86 2.17 16.85
C VAL A 589 8.57 2.16 18.19
N SER A 590 9.35 1.12 18.46
CA SER A 590 10.26 1.03 19.61
C SER A 590 11.70 0.96 19.11
N VAL A 591 12.55 1.90 19.55
CA VAL A 591 14.00 1.87 19.31
C VAL A 591 14.74 1.89 20.64
N ILE A 592 15.62 0.92 20.85
CA ILE A 592 16.53 0.85 22.00
C ILE A 592 17.96 0.88 21.45
N ASN A 593 18.77 1.85 21.89
CA ASN A 593 20.12 2.06 21.41
C ASN A 593 21.16 2.13 22.54
N GLY A 594 22.00 1.10 22.62
CA GLY A 594 23.02 0.91 23.64
C GLY A 594 22.60 -0.05 24.75
N ASP A 595 23.56 -0.34 25.63
CA ASP A 595 23.33 -1.02 26.90
C ASP A 595 23.32 0.04 28.01
N ALA A 596 22.25 0.07 28.81
CA ALA A 596 22.13 0.96 29.97
C ALA A 596 23.23 0.73 31.03
N LEU A 597 23.87 -0.45 31.04
CA LEU A 597 25.00 -0.76 31.92
C LEU A 597 26.36 -0.35 31.33
N ASN A 598 26.43 0.02 30.05
CA ASN A 598 27.69 0.34 29.36
C ASN A 598 27.48 1.38 28.23
N PRO A 599 27.17 2.64 28.58
CA PRO A 599 26.77 3.69 27.63
C PRO A 599 27.86 4.09 26.63
N GLU A 600 29.15 3.95 26.98
CA GLU A 600 30.26 4.31 26.10
C GLU A 600 30.61 3.24 25.04
N ALA A 601 30.12 2.01 25.19
CA ALA A 601 30.48 0.90 24.30
C ALA A 601 29.84 0.99 22.89
N THR A 602 28.84 1.86 22.71
CA THR A 602 28.13 2.06 21.45
C THR A 602 28.16 3.53 21.04
N VAL A 603 28.37 3.80 19.76
CA VAL A 603 28.29 5.14 19.17
C VAL A 603 27.43 5.11 17.91
N LEU A 604 26.46 6.02 17.81
CA LEU A 604 25.81 6.33 16.52
C LEU A 604 26.41 7.62 15.97
N GLY A 605 27.06 7.52 14.80
CA GLY A 605 27.75 8.63 14.15
C GLY A 605 27.21 8.92 12.75
N SER A 606 26.93 10.19 12.44
CA SER A 606 26.71 10.63 11.06
C SER A 606 27.54 11.86 10.69
N TYR A 607 28.25 11.73 9.56
CA TYR A 607 28.99 12.82 8.91
C TYR A 607 28.21 13.49 7.77
N GLY A 608 27.01 12.97 7.45
CA GLY A 608 26.19 13.46 6.35
C GLY A 608 25.32 14.67 6.72
N HIS A 609 25.04 15.52 5.74
CA HIS A 609 23.97 16.53 5.85
C HIS A 609 22.59 15.87 5.69
N ASN A 610 21.58 16.38 6.40
CA ASN A 610 20.20 15.88 6.42
C ASN A 610 20.14 14.37 6.76
N ALA A 611 20.94 13.94 7.73
CA ALA A 611 21.08 12.55 8.14
C ALA A 611 20.83 12.44 9.65
N GLY A 612 19.63 12.03 10.05
CA GLY A 612 19.27 11.83 11.45
C GLY A 612 19.94 10.57 12.03
N LEU A 613 20.29 10.59 13.32
CA LEU A 613 20.87 9.41 13.94
C LEU A 613 19.77 8.39 14.23
N ILE A 614 18.84 8.68 15.14
CA ILE A 614 17.65 7.87 15.36
C ILE A 614 16.44 8.60 14.78
N VAL A 615 15.78 8.01 13.78
CA VAL A 615 14.55 8.52 13.18
C VAL A 615 13.45 7.48 13.33
N ALA A 616 12.58 7.67 14.31
CA ALA A 616 11.38 6.88 14.55
C ALA A 616 10.14 7.64 14.03
N LYS A 617 9.32 6.97 13.21
CA LYS A 617 8.13 7.59 12.60
C LYS A 617 6.92 6.64 12.55
N THR A 618 5.79 7.13 13.02
CA THR A 618 4.47 6.48 12.88
C THR A 618 3.57 7.41 12.06
N THR A 619 2.78 6.88 11.13
CA THR A 619 1.93 7.70 10.26
C THR A 619 0.63 7.00 9.89
N GLY A 620 -0.49 7.55 10.32
CA GLY A 620 -1.81 7.06 9.93
C GLY A 620 -2.10 7.23 8.44
N GLY A 621 -2.81 6.28 7.86
CA GLY A 621 -3.22 6.31 6.46
C GLY A 621 -4.25 7.41 6.18
N LYS A 622 -4.21 8.01 4.98
CA LYS A 622 -5.20 9.03 4.58
C LYS A 622 -6.57 8.39 4.30
N GLY A 623 -7.64 9.08 4.66
CA GLY A 623 -9.01 8.70 4.28
C GLY A 623 -9.26 8.87 2.79
N GLY A 624 -10.09 8.02 2.21
CA GLY A 624 -10.49 8.05 0.80
C GLY A 624 -11.45 9.21 0.49
N ALA A 625 -11.41 9.72 -0.74
CA ALA A 625 -12.30 10.79 -1.18
C ALA A 625 -13.68 10.27 -1.60
N GLY A 626 -14.73 11.05 -1.34
CA GLY A 626 -16.12 10.75 -1.69
C GLY A 626 -16.33 10.55 -3.19
N GLY A 627 -17.35 9.78 -3.54
CA GLY A 627 -17.87 9.71 -4.90
C GLY A 627 -18.79 10.90 -5.16
N ASP A 628 -18.68 11.51 -6.32
CA ASP A 628 -19.54 12.61 -6.73
C ASP A 628 -20.94 12.10 -7.10
N ALA A 629 -21.95 12.96 -7.13
CA ALA A 629 -23.31 12.61 -7.52
C ALA A 629 -23.89 13.64 -8.49
N SER A 630 -24.38 13.19 -9.65
CA SER A 630 -24.98 14.05 -10.67
C SER A 630 -26.36 13.53 -11.06
N GLY A 631 -27.35 14.41 -11.03
CA GLY A 631 -28.73 14.15 -11.45
C GLY A 631 -29.21 15.21 -12.42
N ILE A 632 -29.55 14.80 -13.65
CA ILE A 632 -30.06 15.71 -14.69
C ILE A 632 -31.51 15.36 -15.04
N LEU A 633 -32.40 16.34 -14.93
CA LEU A 633 -33.80 16.27 -15.40
C LEU A 633 -33.96 17.13 -16.66
N GLN A 634 -34.27 16.53 -17.82
CA GLN A 634 -34.38 17.22 -19.10
C GLN A 634 -35.75 17.00 -19.75
N PHE A 635 -36.48 18.10 -20.02
CA PHE A 635 -37.79 18.11 -20.66
C PHE A 635 -37.73 18.89 -21.99
N ASP A 636 -37.72 18.15 -23.11
CA ASP A 636 -37.54 18.67 -24.48
C ASP A 636 -38.79 18.58 -25.36
N VAL A 637 -40.00 18.47 -24.76
CA VAL A 637 -41.25 18.32 -25.53
C VAL A 637 -42.34 19.29 -25.05
N PRO A 638 -43.03 20.01 -25.96
CA PRO A 638 -44.27 20.71 -25.64
C PRO A 638 -45.41 19.71 -25.37
N VAL A 639 -45.59 19.31 -24.10
CA VAL A 639 -46.67 18.42 -23.64
C VAL A 639 -47.97 19.20 -23.37
N ILE A 640 -49.12 18.54 -23.59
CA ILE A 640 -50.41 19.18 -23.85
C ILE A 640 -51.46 19.06 -22.73
N THR A 641 -51.16 18.45 -21.57
CA THR A 641 -52.12 18.26 -20.47
C THR A 641 -51.48 18.25 -19.09
N GLY A 642 -52.06 18.99 -18.13
CA GLY A 642 -51.84 18.80 -16.69
C GLY A 642 -50.64 19.53 -16.07
N PHE A 643 -50.68 19.69 -14.74
CA PHE A 643 -49.51 20.04 -13.94
C PHE A 643 -48.71 18.78 -13.67
N GLU A 644 -47.44 18.74 -14.08
CA GLU A 644 -46.48 17.70 -13.71
C GLU A 644 -45.40 18.29 -12.79
N ALA A 645 -45.01 17.54 -11.76
CA ALA A 645 -43.95 17.92 -10.84
C ALA A 645 -42.89 16.80 -10.81
N ALA A 646 -41.65 17.15 -11.12
CA ALA A 646 -40.53 16.21 -11.10
C ALA A 646 -39.50 16.67 -10.07
N ILE A 647 -39.11 15.73 -9.20
CA ILE A 647 -38.08 15.94 -8.18
C ILE A 647 -36.83 15.15 -8.59
N GLY A 648 -35.64 15.66 -8.28
CA GLY A 648 -34.39 14.90 -8.35
C GLY A 648 -33.57 15.21 -7.11
N VAL A 649 -32.86 14.24 -6.54
CA VAL A 649 -32.08 14.42 -5.29
C VAL A 649 -30.69 13.84 -5.51
N SER A 650 -29.68 14.69 -5.67
CA SER A 650 -28.29 14.23 -5.78
C SER A 650 -27.61 14.32 -4.42
N VAL A 651 -27.12 13.21 -3.87
CA VAL A 651 -26.25 13.24 -2.68
C VAL A 651 -24.98 12.45 -2.92
N ALA A 652 -23.87 13.10 -2.61
CA ALA A 652 -22.54 12.57 -2.83
C ALA A 652 -21.97 11.85 -1.59
N GLY A 653 -20.97 10.99 -1.81
CA GLY A 653 -20.39 10.16 -0.76
C GLY A 653 -19.54 10.97 0.24
N ASP A 654 -19.57 10.55 1.51
CA ASP A 654 -18.75 11.13 2.57
C ASP A 654 -17.26 10.75 2.41
N GLY A 655 -16.38 11.68 2.77
CA GLY A 655 -14.94 11.46 2.87
C GLY A 655 -14.55 10.54 4.04
N GLY A 656 -13.47 9.79 3.85
CA GLY A 656 -13.09 8.69 4.73
C GLY A 656 -12.40 9.19 5.98
N LEU A 657 -12.49 8.43 7.08
CA LEU A 657 -11.71 8.75 8.27
C LEU A 657 -10.21 8.55 7.99
N GLY A 658 -9.37 9.46 8.46
CA GLY A 658 -7.93 9.22 8.56
C GLY A 658 -7.65 8.12 9.59
N GLY A 659 -6.67 7.27 9.32
CA GLY A 659 -6.21 6.28 10.30
C GLY A 659 -5.35 6.94 11.38
N ASN A 660 -5.25 6.31 12.54
CA ASN A 660 -4.42 6.80 13.65
C ASN A 660 -2.94 6.43 13.42
N ALA A 661 -2.03 7.26 13.92
CA ALA A 661 -0.65 6.83 14.14
C ALA A 661 -0.53 6.10 15.49
N GLY A 662 0.37 5.13 15.54
CA GLY A 662 0.77 4.48 16.78
C GLY A 662 1.80 5.29 17.57
N ASP A 663 2.14 4.75 18.72
CA ASP A 663 3.03 5.37 19.70
C ASP A 663 4.51 5.19 19.29
N ILE A 664 5.36 6.10 19.77
CA ILE A 664 6.80 6.03 19.58
C ILE A 664 7.49 5.97 20.93
N LYS A 665 8.35 4.97 21.10
CA LYS A 665 9.28 4.83 22.21
C LYS A 665 10.72 4.84 21.69
N VAL A 666 11.53 5.78 22.14
CA VAL A 666 12.98 5.78 21.89
C VAL A 666 13.72 5.79 23.22
N GLU A 667 14.54 4.77 23.46
CA GLU A 667 15.48 4.68 24.57
C GLU A 667 16.89 4.76 24.01
N ASN A 668 17.61 5.84 24.33
CA ASN A 668 19.03 5.99 24.02
C ASN A 668 19.86 5.92 25.29
N HIS A 669 20.81 4.99 25.32
CA HIS A 669 21.85 4.83 26.34
C HIS A 669 23.24 5.17 25.79
N SER A 670 23.38 5.48 24.49
CA SER A 670 24.68 5.60 23.82
C SER A 670 25.07 7.04 23.52
N VAL A 671 26.34 7.26 23.14
CA VAL A 671 26.77 8.53 22.56
C VAL A 671 26.26 8.68 21.12
N LEU A 672 25.65 9.83 20.84
CA LEU A 672 25.10 10.23 19.54
C LEU A 672 25.92 11.41 18.98
N VAL A 673 26.48 11.28 17.77
CA VAL A 673 27.32 12.33 17.13
C VAL A 673 26.85 12.64 15.71
N SER A 674 26.49 13.89 15.46
CA SER A 674 26.01 14.39 14.16
C SER A 674 26.71 15.68 13.76
N LEU A 675 27.44 15.66 12.64
CA LEU A 675 28.28 16.79 12.23
C LEU A 675 27.75 17.57 11.01
N GLY A 676 26.68 17.09 10.36
CA GLY A 676 26.08 17.76 9.20
C GLY A 676 24.97 18.77 9.54
N ASP A 677 24.73 19.72 8.63
CA ASP A 677 23.54 20.59 8.69
C ASP A 677 22.24 19.76 8.54
N TYR A 678 21.16 20.17 9.21
CA TYR A 678 19.83 19.53 9.23
C TYR A 678 19.83 18.10 9.79
N SER A 679 20.85 17.70 10.53
CA SER A 679 21.08 16.31 10.98
C SER A 679 20.78 16.18 12.48
N THR A 680 19.51 15.90 12.80
CA THR A 680 19.01 15.80 14.19
C THR A 680 19.49 14.52 14.89
N GLY A 681 19.78 14.58 16.19
CA GLY A 681 20.17 13.42 16.99
C GLY A 681 19.05 12.37 17.10
N ILE A 682 17.98 12.69 17.80
CA ILE A 682 16.78 11.85 17.91
C ILE A 682 15.59 12.59 17.28
N THR A 683 14.94 11.97 16.32
CA THR A 683 13.66 12.40 15.76
C THR A 683 12.61 11.33 16.06
N ALA A 684 11.57 11.70 16.79
CA ALA A 684 10.39 10.89 17.03
C ALA A 684 9.18 11.66 16.49
N TYR A 685 8.56 11.17 15.41
CA TYR A 685 7.48 11.85 14.69
C TYR A 685 6.25 10.94 14.56
N SER A 686 5.21 11.22 15.34
CA SER A 686 3.89 10.58 15.19
C SER A 686 2.93 11.53 14.49
N SER A 687 2.15 11.03 13.53
CA SER A 687 1.20 11.86 12.78
C SER A 687 -0.03 11.07 12.31
N GLY A 688 -1.19 11.42 12.84
CA GLY A 688 -2.47 10.89 12.40
C GLY A 688 -2.74 11.20 10.92
N GLY A 689 -3.43 10.30 10.25
CA GLY A 689 -3.78 10.45 8.84
C GLY A 689 -4.79 11.57 8.61
N ARG A 690 -4.69 12.28 7.49
CA ARG A 690 -5.71 13.26 7.09
C ARG A 690 -7.04 12.58 6.74
N GLY A 691 -8.15 13.21 7.09
CA GLY A 691 -9.48 12.82 6.63
C GLY A 691 -9.64 13.05 5.12
N GLY A 692 -10.48 12.23 4.50
CA GLY A 692 -10.83 12.33 3.08
C GLY A 692 -11.84 13.44 2.81
N ASN A 693 -11.83 13.98 1.60
CA ASN A 693 -12.82 14.97 1.16
C ASN A 693 -14.15 14.30 0.83
N GLY A 694 -15.28 14.95 1.10
CA GLY A 694 -16.59 14.53 0.60
C GLY A 694 -16.80 14.87 -0.88
N GLY A 695 -17.63 14.09 -1.57
CA GLY A 695 -17.92 14.28 -3.00
C GLY A 695 -18.88 15.44 -3.27
N HIS A 696 -18.92 15.91 -4.51
CA HIS A 696 -19.77 17.01 -4.98
C HIS A 696 -21.10 16.51 -5.51
N ALA A 697 -22.19 17.25 -5.28
CA ALA A 697 -23.54 16.90 -5.71
C ALA A 697 -24.17 17.97 -6.62
N ASP A 698 -24.52 17.58 -7.84
CA ASP A 698 -25.12 18.46 -8.86
C ASP A 698 -26.50 17.93 -9.30
N GLY A 699 -27.56 18.65 -8.94
CA GLY A 699 -28.93 18.40 -9.37
C GLY A 699 -29.40 19.47 -10.35
N ILE A 700 -29.32 19.22 -11.66
CA ILE A 700 -29.64 20.19 -12.71
C ILE A 700 -30.98 19.85 -13.36
N ALA A 701 -31.86 20.83 -13.55
CA ALA A 701 -33.07 20.67 -14.33
C ALA A 701 -33.19 21.70 -15.45
N THR A 702 -33.57 21.23 -16.64
CA THR A 702 -33.86 22.05 -17.81
C THR A 702 -35.25 21.71 -18.35
N ALA A 703 -36.08 22.74 -18.52
CA ALA A 703 -37.41 22.62 -19.10
C ALA A 703 -37.57 23.59 -20.27
N SER A 704 -38.07 23.10 -21.40
CA SER A 704 -38.38 23.92 -22.58
C SER A 704 -39.87 23.80 -22.93
N GLY A 705 -40.62 24.90 -22.82
CA GLY A 705 -42.07 24.89 -23.02
C GLY A 705 -42.76 26.16 -22.52
N THR A 706 -44.06 26.28 -22.78
CA THR A 706 -44.87 27.48 -22.49
C THR A 706 -45.79 27.35 -21.27
N ASN A 707 -45.82 26.20 -20.59
CA ASN A 707 -46.66 25.92 -19.41
C ASN A 707 -45.82 25.49 -18.19
N THR A 708 -46.41 25.65 -17.01
CA THR A 708 -45.72 25.66 -15.70
C THR A 708 -45.33 24.27 -15.16
N LEU A 709 -44.37 23.61 -15.80
CA LEU A 709 -43.54 22.60 -15.14
C LEU A 709 -42.74 23.27 -14.02
N ILE A 710 -42.80 22.73 -12.80
CA ILE A 710 -41.94 23.13 -11.68
C ILE A 710 -40.95 21.99 -11.42
N PRO A 711 -39.81 21.94 -12.13
CA PRO A 711 -38.76 20.99 -11.80
C PRO A 711 -38.07 21.41 -10.49
N LEU A 712 -37.99 20.49 -9.54
CA LEU A 712 -37.39 20.74 -8.22
C LEU A 712 -36.23 19.79 -7.97
N THR A 713 -35.01 20.20 -8.28
CA THR A 713 -33.82 19.44 -7.87
C THR A 713 -33.39 19.83 -6.47
N ALA A 714 -33.02 18.84 -5.67
CA ALA A 714 -32.31 18.96 -4.42
C ALA A 714 -30.89 18.41 -4.61
N ALA A 715 -29.90 19.01 -3.96
CA ALA A 715 -28.53 18.52 -3.95
C ALA A 715 -27.89 18.64 -2.57
N ALA A 716 -27.11 17.66 -2.15
CA ALA A 716 -26.27 17.74 -0.96
C ALA A 716 -24.88 17.11 -1.14
N GLY A 717 -23.85 17.92 -0.93
CA GLY A 717 -22.46 17.45 -0.96
C GLY A 717 -22.14 16.55 0.24
N GLY A 718 -21.23 15.61 0.04
CA GLY A 718 -20.78 14.68 1.08
C GLY A 718 -20.01 15.39 2.19
N LEU A 719 -20.02 14.83 3.40
CA LEU A 719 -19.28 15.36 4.55
C LEU A 719 -17.77 15.12 4.37
N GLY A 720 -16.94 15.99 4.94
CA GLY A 720 -15.51 15.70 5.09
C GLY A 720 -15.26 14.69 6.20
N GLY A 721 -14.37 13.72 5.99
CA GLY A 721 -14.00 12.73 7.01
C GLY A 721 -13.15 13.35 8.13
N SER A 722 -13.14 12.75 9.33
CA SER A 722 -12.25 13.22 10.40
C SER A 722 -10.79 12.88 10.11
N GLY A 723 -9.87 13.67 10.64
CA GLY A 723 -8.49 13.24 10.80
C GLY A 723 -8.36 12.12 11.83
N GLY A 724 -7.31 11.31 11.71
CA GLY A 724 -6.91 10.34 12.72
C GLY A 724 -6.05 10.99 13.81
N ASP A 725 -5.98 10.36 14.97
CA ASP A 725 -5.17 10.81 16.10
C ASP A 725 -3.68 10.51 15.87
N GLY A 726 -2.81 11.39 16.36
CA GLY A 726 -1.39 11.13 16.57
C GLY A 726 -1.18 10.34 17.85
N GLY A 727 -0.26 9.38 17.81
CA GLY A 727 0.12 8.57 18.98
C GLY A 727 1.03 9.30 19.97
N ASP A 728 1.18 8.72 21.14
CA ASP A 728 2.03 9.24 22.21
C ASP A 728 3.53 9.06 21.86
N VAL A 729 4.38 9.96 22.36
CA VAL A 729 5.82 9.97 22.09
C VAL A 729 6.61 10.01 23.38
N LEU A 730 7.30 8.92 23.69
CA LEU A 730 8.25 8.79 24.79
C LEU A 730 9.68 8.76 24.25
N VAL A 731 10.51 9.71 24.69
CA VAL A 731 11.96 9.70 24.43
C VAL A 731 12.69 9.71 25.77
N VAL A 732 13.48 8.66 26.04
CA VAL A 732 14.37 8.57 27.20
C VAL A 732 15.80 8.60 26.69
N ASN A 733 16.54 9.64 27.06
CA ASN A 733 17.95 9.80 26.75
C ASN A 733 18.82 9.70 28.01
N SER A 734 19.84 8.86 27.95
CA SER A 734 20.80 8.55 29.03
C SER A 734 22.22 8.31 28.48
N GLY A 735 22.53 9.00 27.37
CA GLY A 735 23.88 9.14 26.83
C GLY A 735 24.04 10.52 26.17
N GLY A 736 25.28 10.95 25.92
CA GLY A 736 25.54 12.27 25.34
C GLY A 736 25.07 12.43 23.90
N ILE A 737 24.57 13.62 23.53
CA ILE A 737 24.14 13.97 22.17
C ILE A 737 24.90 15.21 21.68
N TYR A 738 25.63 15.09 20.57
CA TYR A 738 26.45 16.15 19.99
C TYR A 738 25.98 16.46 18.55
N THR A 739 25.51 17.69 18.31
CA THR A 739 25.01 18.13 16.99
C THR A 739 25.61 19.48 16.55
N GLU A 740 26.49 19.47 15.53
CA GLU A 740 27.25 20.68 15.18
C GLU A 740 26.64 21.54 14.05
N GLY A 741 25.90 20.93 13.12
CA GLY A 741 25.35 21.63 11.96
C GLY A 741 24.18 22.58 12.25
N LYS A 742 23.87 23.45 11.28
CA LYS A 742 22.71 24.37 11.33
C LYS A 742 21.40 23.60 11.40
N GLN A 743 20.47 24.08 12.21
CA GLN A 743 19.15 23.45 12.41
C GLN A 743 19.24 21.95 12.78
N SER A 744 20.33 21.54 13.43
CA SER A 744 20.58 20.16 13.85
C SER A 744 20.24 20.02 15.33
N SER A 745 18.97 19.75 15.62
CA SER A 745 18.47 19.62 17.00
C SER A 745 18.99 18.36 17.70
N GLY A 746 19.07 18.39 19.03
CA GLY A 746 19.45 17.21 19.83
C GLY A 746 18.34 16.17 19.82
N ILE A 747 17.19 16.50 20.41
CA ILE A 747 15.96 15.71 20.43
C ILE A 747 14.83 16.53 19.80
N SER A 748 14.10 15.94 18.86
CA SER A 748 12.84 16.45 18.30
C SER A 748 11.74 15.40 18.46
N ALA A 749 10.87 15.60 19.45
CA ALA A 749 9.72 14.75 19.73
C ALA A 749 8.44 15.47 19.30
N LEU A 750 7.69 14.87 18.38
CA LEU A 750 6.61 15.52 17.66
C LEU A 750 5.39 14.58 17.57
N SER A 751 4.21 15.05 17.94
CA SER A 751 2.94 14.32 17.72
C SER A 751 1.88 15.23 17.12
N PHE A 752 1.36 14.86 15.97
CA PHE A 752 0.38 15.62 15.20
C PHE A 752 -0.92 14.84 15.04
N GLY A 753 -2.04 15.46 15.39
CA GLY A 753 -3.34 15.02 14.90
C GLY A 753 -3.50 15.31 13.42
N GLY A 754 -4.11 14.39 12.67
CA GLY A 754 -4.42 14.59 11.26
C GLY A 754 -5.50 15.67 11.07
N SER A 755 -5.44 16.44 9.97
CA SER A 755 -6.51 17.38 9.65
C SER A 755 -7.80 16.65 9.25
N GLY A 756 -8.95 17.25 9.54
CA GLY A 756 -10.22 16.89 8.89
C GLY A 756 -10.16 17.09 7.37
N GLY A 757 -11.05 16.41 6.65
CA GLY A 757 -11.24 16.55 5.21
C GLY A 757 -12.11 17.75 4.83
N ILE A 758 -12.24 18.05 3.54
CA ILE A 758 -13.10 19.13 3.03
C ILE A 758 -14.48 18.56 2.70
N ALA A 759 -15.56 19.20 3.13
CA ALA A 759 -16.92 18.81 2.73
C ALA A 759 -17.23 19.24 1.28
N GLY A 760 -17.94 18.37 0.56
CA GLY A 760 -18.28 18.55 -0.84
C GLY A 760 -19.29 19.65 -1.11
N HIS A 761 -19.45 20.02 -2.37
CA HIS A 761 -20.31 21.14 -2.79
C HIS A 761 -21.69 20.66 -3.24
N ALA A 762 -22.68 21.56 -3.29
CA ALA A 762 -24.05 21.23 -3.70
C ALA A 762 -24.65 22.29 -4.65
N GLN A 763 -25.16 21.88 -5.81
CA GLN A 763 -25.81 22.77 -6.77
C GLN A 763 -27.17 22.23 -7.22
N GLY A 764 -28.24 23.02 -7.14
CA GLY A 764 -29.58 22.60 -7.57
C GLY A 764 -30.69 23.59 -7.21
N GLY A 765 -31.95 23.27 -7.54
CA GLY A 765 -33.11 24.13 -7.24
C GLY A 765 -33.25 24.45 -5.75
N LEU A 766 -33.03 23.44 -4.91
CA LEU A 766 -32.76 23.52 -3.48
C LEU A 766 -31.35 22.95 -3.25
N SER A 767 -30.53 23.55 -2.38
CA SER A 767 -29.15 23.08 -2.18
C SER A 767 -28.70 23.15 -0.73
N PHE A 768 -27.98 22.11 -0.31
CA PHE A 768 -27.53 21.90 1.06
C PHE A 768 -26.02 21.61 1.08
N ALA A 769 -25.20 22.56 1.54
CA ALA A 769 -23.76 22.34 1.66
C ALA A 769 -23.45 21.51 2.92
N GLY A 770 -23.55 20.18 2.79
CA GLY A 770 -23.58 19.26 3.93
C GLY A 770 -24.96 19.24 4.60
N SER A 771 -25.26 18.12 5.27
CA SER A 771 -26.57 17.81 5.89
C SER A 771 -27.79 17.87 4.94
N ALA A 772 -27.95 16.84 4.11
CA ALA A 772 -29.29 16.46 3.64
C ALA A 772 -30.10 15.92 4.84
N LEU A 773 -31.23 16.57 5.13
CA LEU A 773 -32.18 16.30 6.23
C LEU A 773 -31.62 16.39 7.66
N SER A 774 -32.04 17.44 8.39
CA SER A 774 -31.98 17.49 9.86
C SER A 774 -33.02 18.50 10.40
N ASP A 775 -33.67 18.37 11.57
CA ASP A 775 -33.91 17.24 12.49
C ASP A 775 -32.83 16.15 12.55
N LEU A 776 -31.69 16.39 13.20
CA LEU A 776 -31.37 17.43 14.18
C LEU A 776 -29.98 18.03 13.91
N THR A 777 -29.80 19.34 14.13
CA THR A 777 -28.70 20.22 13.67
C THR A 777 -27.28 19.94 14.21
N ASN A 778 -26.95 18.69 14.56
CA ASN A 778 -25.88 18.36 15.50
C ASN A 778 -24.76 17.46 14.96
N ALA A 779 -24.77 17.05 13.69
CA ALA A 779 -23.68 16.29 13.10
C ALA A 779 -22.51 17.22 12.71
N PRO A 780 -21.32 17.13 13.36
CA PRO A 780 -20.18 17.94 12.97
C PRO A 780 -19.57 17.40 11.67
N ASN A 781 -19.12 18.29 10.77
CA ASN A 781 -18.20 17.91 9.71
C ASN A 781 -16.86 17.43 10.32
N GLY A 782 -16.09 16.65 9.56
CA GLY A 782 -14.88 15.94 9.99
C GLY A 782 -13.98 16.71 10.96
N THR A 783 -13.88 16.22 12.19
CA THR A 783 -13.02 16.85 13.20
C THR A 783 -11.55 16.66 12.88
N GLY A 784 -10.71 17.58 13.32
CA GLY A 784 -9.27 17.32 13.43
C GLY A 784 -9.00 16.21 14.46
N GLY A 785 -8.02 15.36 14.18
CA GLY A 785 -7.53 14.35 15.13
C GLY A 785 -6.74 15.00 16.26
N ARG A 786 -6.56 14.31 17.37
CA ARG A 786 -5.79 14.78 18.52
C ARG A 786 -4.29 14.59 18.31
N GLY A 787 -3.48 15.49 18.86
CA GLY A 787 -2.07 15.21 19.08
C GLY A 787 -1.90 14.32 20.32
N GLY A 788 -0.97 13.37 20.28
CA GLY A 788 -0.64 12.53 21.42
C GLY A 788 0.14 13.27 22.51
N ASN A 789 0.26 12.66 23.68
CA ASN A 789 1.15 13.14 24.75
C ASN A 789 2.61 13.00 24.33
N ILE A 790 3.45 13.89 24.85
CA ILE A 790 4.90 13.85 24.64
C ILE A 790 5.60 13.91 25.98
N HIS A 791 6.45 12.93 26.24
CA HIS A 791 7.30 12.88 27.42
C HIS A 791 8.74 12.69 26.98
N VAL A 792 9.58 13.69 27.26
CA VAL A 792 11.03 13.59 27.04
C VAL A 792 11.72 13.57 28.39
N ILE A 793 12.51 12.54 28.65
CA ILE A 793 13.38 12.41 29.82
C ILE A 793 14.82 12.47 29.31
N ASN A 794 15.59 13.46 29.77
CA ASN A 794 17.02 13.60 29.44
C ASN A 794 17.88 13.49 30.71
N GLY A 795 18.85 12.58 30.68
CA GLY A 795 19.78 12.30 31.76
C GLY A 795 19.28 11.25 32.76
N GLN A 796 20.18 10.85 33.65
CA GLN A 796 19.89 10.02 34.82
C GLN A 796 20.28 10.79 36.09
N GLN A 797 19.49 10.65 37.15
CA GLN A 797 19.75 11.35 38.41
C GLN A 797 21.09 10.91 39.01
N GLY A 798 22.03 11.86 39.13
CA GLY A 798 23.40 11.61 39.60
C GLY A 798 24.47 11.45 38.50
N HIS A 799 24.08 11.51 37.22
CA HIS A 799 24.99 11.47 36.06
C HIS A 799 24.82 12.74 35.20
N GLU A 800 25.09 13.91 35.81
CA GLU A 800 24.77 15.22 35.22
C GLU A 800 25.74 15.65 34.09
N ASP A 801 26.98 15.14 34.13
CA ASP A 801 28.05 15.42 33.15
C ASP A 801 28.07 14.41 31.97
N ASP A 802 27.76 13.13 32.23
CA ASP A 802 27.82 12.04 31.23
C ASP A 802 26.72 12.14 30.14
N ASN A 803 25.67 12.91 30.44
CA ASN A 803 24.40 12.97 29.70
C ASN A 803 24.20 14.29 28.93
N LEU A 804 25.28 14.98 28.59
CA LEU A 804 25.28 16.28 27.92
C LEU A 804 24.55 16.25 26.56
N ILE A 805 23.61 17.17 26.34
CA ILE A 805 23.19 17.56 24.98
C ILE A 805 23.91 18.84 24.59
N TYR A 806 24.70 18.78 23.51
CA TYR A 806 25.54 19.86 23.00
C TYR A 806 25.20 20.15 21.53
N THR A 807 24.62 21.33 21.26
CA THR A 807 24.25 21.78 19.91
C THR A 807 24.95 23.10 19.55
N THR A 808 25.44 23.28 18.32
CA THR A 808 26.24 24.49 17.97
C THR A 808 25.90 25.24 16.69
N GLY A 809 24.99 24.75 15.84
CA GLY A 809 24.55 25.47 14.66
C GLY A 809 23.42 26.48 14.92
N VAL A 810 23.30 27.50 14.07
CA VAL A 810 22.18 28.46 14.07
C VAL A 810 20.83 27.74 14.01
N GLY A 811 19.88 28.14 14.87
CA GLY A 811 18.53 27.59 14.94
C GLY A 811 18.45 26.16 15.48
N SER A 812 19.49 25.66 16.17
CA SER A 812 19.52 24.29 16.69
C SER A 812 18.94 24.25 18.11
N ILE A 813 17.97 23.37 18.35
CA ILE A 813 17.30 23.24 19.65
C ILE A 813 17.84 21.98 20.35
N ALA A 814 18.20 22.05 21.64
CA ALA A 814 18.65 20.84 22.35
C ALA A 814 17.49 19.85 22.55
N ILE A 815 16.34 20.31 23.07
CA ILE A 815 15.10 19.51 23.14
C ILE A 815 13.93 20.31 22.57
N SER A 816 13.33 19.81 21.50
CA SER A 816 12.06 20.29 20.94
C SER A 816 10.98 19.23 21.17
N ALA A 817 9.90 19.61 21.84
CA ALA A 817 8.76 18.74 22.15
C ALA A 817 7.46 19.47 21.77
N LEU A 818 6.76 18.99 20.74
CA LEU A 818 5.62 19.69 20.16
C LEU A 818 4.46 18.75 19.86
N SER A 819 3.38 18.87 20.64
CA SER A 819 2.11 18.20 20.37
C SER A 819 1.13 19.20 19.73
N ILE A 820 0.58 18.85 18.58
CA ILE A 820 -0.41 19.67 17.87
C ILE A 820 -1.68 18.85 17.58
N GLY A 821 -2.84 19.40 17.92
CA GLY A 821 -4.12 18.88 17.44
C GLY A 821 -4.37 19.26 15.99
N GLY A 822 -4.93 18.36 15.18
CA GLY A 822 -5.22 18.61 13.78
C GLY A 822 -6.31 19.67 13.57
N ASP A 823 -6.30 20.32 12.41
CA ASP A 823 -7.31 21.31 12.05
C ASP A 823 -8.66 20.65 11.70
N GLY A 824 -9.77 21.34 11.99
CA GLY A 824 -11.11 20.90 11.63
C GLY A 824 -11.42 21.02 10.12
N SER A 825 -12.40 20.24 9.66
CA SER A 825 -12.88 20.26 8.27
C SER A 825 -13.41 21.62 7.82
N HIS A 826 -13.22 21.93 6.55
CA HIS A 826 -13.88 23.07 5.89
C HIS A 826 -15.25 22.67 5.36
N ALA A 827 -16.25 23.54 5.54
CA ALA A 827 -17.57 23.39 4.95
C ALA A 827 -17.56 23.57 3.43
N GLY A 828 -18.43 22.85 2.73
CA GLY A 828 -18.66 23.02 1.30
C GLY A 828 -19.42 24.30 0.96
N VAL A 829 -19.53 24.62 -0.34
CA VAL A 829 -20.37 25.73 -0.84
C VAL A 829 -21.65 25.19 -1.49
N ALA A 830 -22.75 25.97 -1.42
CA ALA A 830 -24.04 25.62 -2.02
C ALA A 830 -24.62 26.74 -2.91
N PHE A 831 -25.20 26.35 -4.05
CA PHE A 831 -25.78 27.26 -5.04
C PHE A 831 -27.16 26.79 -5.51
N GLY A 832 -28.22 27.55 -5.15
CA GLY A 832 -29.60 27.19 -5.49
C GLY A 832 -30.63 28.31 -5.24
N ALA A 833 -31.91 28.02 -5.46
CA ALA A 833 -33.00 28.97 -5.20
C ALA A 833 -33.35 29.08 -3.70
N LEU A 834 -33.11 28.00 -2.94
CA LEU A 834 -33.00 28.00 -1.48
C LEU A 834 -31.69 27.29 -1.10
N THR A 835 -30.89 27.90 -0.24
CA THR A 835 -29.56 27.39 0.14
C THR A 835 -29.37 27.36 1.64
N LEU A 836 -28.85 26.25 2.18
CA LEU A 836 -28.23 26.19 3.50
C LEU A 836 -26.71 25.99 3.36
N GLY A 837 -25.94 26.77 4.11
CA GLY A 837 -24.48 26.65 4.18
C GLY A 837 -24.05 25.59 5.20
N GLY A 838 -22.78 25.15 5.13
CA GLY A 838 -22.26 24.09 5.98
C GLY A 838 -21.56 24.58 7.25
N ASN A 839 -21.57 23.74 8.29
CA ASN A 839 -20.81 23.94 9.52
C ASN A 839 -19.32 23.62 9.35
N GLY A 840 -18.44 24.34 10.04
CA GLY A 840 -17.05 23.92 10.20
C GLY A 840 -16.92 22.66 11.07
N GLY A 841 -15.84 21.91 10.91
CA GLY A 841 -15.48 20.82 11.83
C GLY A 841 -14.80 21.34 13.10
N ASN A 842 -14.85 20.56 14.18
CA ASN A 842 -14.11 20.90 15.41
C ASN A 842 -12.60 20.68 15.22
N ALA A 843 -11.81 21.53 15.86
CA ALA A 843 -10.37 21.32 16.02
C ALA A 843 -10.06 20.07 16.86
N GLY A 844 -8.91 19.47 16.61
CA GLY A 844 -8.29 18.50 17.51
C GLY A 844 -7.63 19.18 18.71
N ASN A 845 -7.60 18.49 19.85
CA ASN A 845 -6.81 18.89 21.01
C ASN A 845 -5.37 18.39 20.85
N ALA A 846 -4.38 19.15 21.32
CA ALA A 846 -3.05 18.61 21.57
C ALA A 846 -3.03 17.80 22.88
N GLY A 847 -2.08 16.88 22.97
CA GLY A 847 -1.77 16.13 24.19
C GLY A 847 -0.94 16.95 25.17
N THR A 848 -0.67 16.36 26.34
CA THR A 848 0.23 16.96 27.32
C THR A 848 1.67 16.92 26.81
N VAL A 849 2.50 17.90 27.19
CA VAL A 849 3.94 17.90 26.86
C VAL A 849 4.73 18.09 28.13
N SER A 850 5.56 17.10 28.47
CA SER A 850 6.47 17.09 29.61
C SER A 850 7.91 16.92 29.15
N VAL A 851 8.82 17.71 29.72
CA VAL A 851 10.26 17.57 29.53
C VAL A 851 10.92 17.54 30.91
N GLU A 852 11.49 16.40 31.26
CA GLU A 852 12.30 16.18 32.46
C GLU A 852 13.77 16.19 32.05
N ASN A 853 14.56 17.08 32.65
CA ASN A 853 15.97 17.23 32.31
C ASN A 853 16.84 17.20 33.57
N HIS A 854 17.67 16.18 33.66
CA HIS A 854 18.60 15.87 34.75
C HIS A 854 20.07 16.00 34.34
N ALA A 855 20.36 16.61 33.20
CA ALA A 855 21.72 16.74 32.65
C ALA A 855 21.98 18.11 32.03
N THR A 856 23.24 18.42 31.76
CA THR A 856 23.61 19.71 31.15
C THR A 856 23.09 19.83 29.71
N LEU A 857 22.53 21.01 29.37
CA LEU A 857 22.14 21.39 28.01
C LEU A 857 22.97 22.59 27.56
N ILE A 858 23.74 22.45 26.47
CA ILE A 858 24.51 23.54 25.88
C ILE A 858 24.05 23.76 24.44
N THR A 859 23.53 24.96 24.17
CA THR A 859 23.08 25.37 22.83
C THR A 859 23.79 26.64 22.42
N LYS A 860 24.52 26.61 21.30
CA LYS A 860 25.24 27.75 20.72
C LYS A 860 24.66 28.12 19.36
N GLY A 861 24.87 29.37 18.94
CA GLY A 861 24.36 29.92 17.68
C GLY A 861 23.11 30.81 17.85
N ASP A 862 22.84 31.63 16.85
CA ASP A 862 21.67 32.52 16.83
C ASP A 862 20.37 31.69 16.76
N TYR A 863 19.32 32.13 17.44
CA TYR A 863 18.01 31.45 17.52
C TYR A 863 18.05 30.01 18.07
N SER A 864 19.15 29.58 18.67
CA SER A 864 19.28 28.28 19.33
C SER A 864 18.64 28.33 20.73
N HIS A 865 17.80 27.34 21.06
CA HIS A 865 17.06 27.25 22.32
C HIS A 865 17.36 25.93 23.04
N SER A 866 17.50 25.95 24.37
CA SER A 866 17.78 24.73 25.13
C SER A 866 16.56 23.79 25.18
N ILE A 867 15.39 24.31 25.57
CA ILE A 867 14.13 23.55 25.55
C ILE A 867 13.04 24.39 24.89
N LEU A 868 12.33 23.80 23.93
CA LEU A 868 11.07 24.29 23.38
C LEU A 868 10.00 23.22 23.61
N ALA A 869 9.07 23.46 24.52
CA ALA A 869 7.95 22.56 24.82
C ALA A 869 6.62 23.26 24.53
N GLN A 870 5.78 22.67 23.68
CA GLN A 870 4.54 23.29 23.20
C GLN A 870 3.40 22.28 23.01
N SER A 871 2.24 22.57 23.60
CA SER A 871 0.97 21.89 23.34
C SER A 871 0.03 22.90 22.68
N ILE A 872 -0.37 22.64 21.42
CA ILE A 872 -1.11 23.59 20.58
C ILE A 872 -2.36 22.91 20.01
N GLY A 873 -3.55 23.29 20.47
CA GLY A 873 -4.80 22.85 19.84
C GLY A 873 -4.90 23.31 18.38
N GLY A 874 -5.57 22.52 17.55
CA GLY A 874 -5.72 22.82 16.11
C GLY A 874 -6.60 24.03 15.83
N ALA A 875 -6.64 24.47 14.57
CA ALA A 875 -7.61 25.46 14.12
C ALA A 875 -9.01 24.84 13.94
N GLY A 876 -10.05 25.62 14.24
CA GLY A 876 -11.43 25.23 13.93
C GLY A 876 -11.75 25.31 12.44
N GLY A 877 -12.77 24.59 12.00
CA GLY A 877 -13.19 24.55 10.61
C GLY A 877 -13.91 25.82 10.13
N LEU A 878 -13.75 26.14 8.84
CA LEU A 878 -14.46 27.22 8.17
C LEU A 878 -15.92 26.86 7.87
N ALA A 879 -16.87 27.71 8.26
CA ALA A 879 -18.28 27.62 7.87
C ALA A 879 -18.59 28.53 6.66
N THR A 880 -19.54 28.15 5.81
CA THR A 880 -19.94 28.91 4.61
C THR A 880 -21.36 29.48 4.72
N ARG A 881 -21.70 30.50 3.92
CA ARG A 881 -23.07 31.05 3.82
C ARG A 881 -23.74 30.59 2.54
N GLY A 882 -25.00 30.16 2.65
CA GLY A 882 -25.89 30.04 1.50
C GLY A 882 -26.34 31.43 1.01
N ASN A 883 -26.35 31.64 -0.31
CA ASN A 883 -26.88 32.87 -0.93
C ASN A 883 -28.33 32.66 -1.37
N LEU A 884 -29.26 33.42 -0.77
CA LEU A 884 -30.61 33.56 -1.30
C LEU A 884 -30.62 34.65 -2.39
N ASN A 885 -30.82 34.25 -3.65
CA ASN A 885 -30.70 35.17 -4.78
C ASN A 885 -31.77 36.29 -4.77
N ARG A 886 -31.33 37.53 -4.46
CA ARG A 886 -31.84 38.74 -5.14
C ARG A 886 -30.74 39.26 -6.06
N TRP A 887 -31.00 39.23 -7.35
CA TRP A 887 -30.05 39.57 -8.39
C TRP A 887 -29.92 41.09 -8.59
N SER A 888 -28.72 41.64 -8.46
CA SER A 888 -28.14 42.65 -9.38
C SER A 888 -26.77 43.17 -8.92
N GLY A 889 -25.74 42.93 -9.75
CA GLY A 889 -24.56 43.78 -9.87
C GLY A 889 -23.63 43.96 -8.66
N CYS A 890 -22.73 42.99 -8.40
CA CYS A 890 -21.38 43.33 -7.97
C CYS A 890 -20.34 42.31 -8.45
N ARG A 891 -19.09 42.75 -8.61
CA ARG A 891 -17.97 41.96 -9.16
C ARG A 891 -17.46 40.93 -8.14
N PRO A 892 -16.87 39.80 -8.56
CA PRO A 892 -16.22 38.88 -7.65
C PRO A 892 -14.98 39.56 -7.04
N THR A 893 -15.04 39.88 -5.75
CA THR A 893 -13.84 40.15 -4.96
C THR A 893 -13.13 38.83 -4.68
N GLN A 894 -11.90 38.69 -5.17
CA GLN A 894 -11.03 37.60 -4.76
C GLN A 894 -10.84 37.67 -3.23
N ALA A 895 -11.31 36.64 -2.52
CA ALA A 895 -10.98 36.46 -1.13
C ALA A 895 -9.53 36.02 -1.04
N THR A 896 -8.62 36.96 -0.82
CA THR A 896 -7.20 36.68 -0.59
C THR A 896 -7.05 35.80 0.64
N ILE A 897 -6.44 34.64 0.42
CA ILE A 897 -6.07 33.68 1.45
C ILE A 897 -5.12 34.33 2.45
N PHE A 898 -5.43 34.23 3.74
CA PHE A 898 -4.47 34.36 4.83
C PHE A 898 -4.48 33.06 5.62
N VAL A 899 -3.35 32.35 5.58
CA VAL A 899 -2.97 31.21 6.43
C VAL A 899 -2.01 31.73 7.49
#